data_AF-A0A945R9R9-F1
#
_entry.id   AF-A0A945R9R9-F1
#
_cell.length_a   1.000
_cell.length_b   1.000
_cell.length_c   1.000
_cell.angle_alpha   90.00
_cell.angle_beta   90.00
_cell.angle_gamma   90.00
#
_symmetry.space_group_name_H-M   'P 1'
#
loop_
_entity.id
_entity.type
_entity.pdbx_description
1 polymer ?
#
loop_
_entity_poly.entity_id
_entity_poly.type
_entity_poly.pdbx_seq_one_letter_code
_entity_poly.pdbx_strand_id
1 'polypeptide(L)'
;MQFPNPASMNFFRVPLQYFARLTLLFPLFLLLANSSAYGQAGLTAEQIESLNEAMPRADSFSEKTGEPPVYRAYADAEVGGEPELLGYLFETPDYPPEEIGYSAPIEVLVGIDLEGTLTGIKVLFYRESYKSIRGDFLNTEQFPFQFKGMSVSDGFRVGRDVNGVSRATITSWATTRGIRNAAREVAQAYLADSSFVANRNTSATAMALLQEQSWEEMIENGLVENFTVLEGDLTELDLTLAFMGHEMLGELLVGEDDYSRADREASNRVPDGQMLLVGIDGNSSRPFRQERLAVMQGEEVFPVERRRFVYVGSADNGKIQDKVRFAGALVLNENVDITQPFTVLYDSGIEANSYADFPQVEYQVPPIALALAQGTAVPPEFLPPSQYDFDDYGDYEDEGVFESLINNASWPEVAALLALLAMVMTSFLRKSAKLRWVTLAFTLAYLGFYDGTFLSVSHITNGIKLGPSMFLNDLPLLLLVIFTLVTTLFWGRVFCSSLCPFGALQDFLTRFVPKKLQRELPQAIHDKALYIKYGILAVLIVLAFTSELSVFQYFEPFGTLFYFSQSILLWGILIALLLASSMVSRFYCRYACPLGAALGVTSLLSPWKIARVPQCDVCKVCENACPTGAIRGPDIDFKECVRCDVCEIKLIAKSGVCKHSVETVAARHKTWTPVTVS
;
A
#
# COMPACT_ATOMS: atom_id res chain seq x y z
N MET A 1 47.90 49.21 -2.92
CA MET A 1 46.54 49.71 -2.63
C MET A 1 45.96 48.87 -1.53
N GLN A 2 45.43 49.51 -0.49
CA GLN A 2 44.92 48.90 0.75
C GLN A 2 43.85 47.84 0.48
N PHE A 3 44.02 46.69 1.14
CA PHE A 3 43.04 45.62 1.25
C PHE A 3 41.86 46.04 2.14
N PRO A 4 40.64 45.53 1.91
CA PRO A 4 39.68 45.31 2.97
C PRO A 4 39.72 43.87 3.52
N ASN A 5 39.38 43.80 4.81
CA ASN A 5 39.41 42.70 5.78
C ASN A 5 38.57 41.45 5.38
N PRO A 6 38.89 40.22 5.86
CA PRO A 6 38.21 38.98 5.49
C PRO A 6 36.98 38.65 6.38
N ALA A 7 36.16 39.65 6.72
CA ALA A 7 35.03 39.51 7.65
C ALA A 7 33.65 39.84 7.04
N SER A 8 33.49 39.79 5.72
CA SER A 8 32.21 40.12 5.05
C SER A 8 31.85 39.15 3.92
N MET A 9 31.73 37.85 4.24
CA MET A 9 30.88 36.96 3.45
C MET A 9 29.41 37.28 3.77
N ASN A 10 28.90 38.37 3.18
CA ASN A 10 27.47 38.69 3.18
C ASN A 10 26.74 37.67 2.30
N PHE A 11 26.21 36.61 2.94
CA PHE A 11 25.41 35.55 2.32
C PHE A 11 23.96 35.96 2.02
N PHE A 12 23.56 37.21 2.22
CA PHE A 12 22.20 37.68 1.95
C PHE A 12 22.23 39.02 1.23
N ARG A 13 22.00 39.00 -0.09
CA ARG A 13 21.39 40.09 -0.85
C ARG A 13 20.91 39.53 -2.21
N VAL A 14 19.76 38.87 -2.17
CA VAL A 14 18.96 38.64 -3.38
C VAL A 14 18.33 39.99 -3.75
N PRO A 15 18.42 40.45 -5.01
CA PRO A 15 17.71 41.65 -5.41
C PRO A 15 16.19 41.37 -5.42
N LEU A 16 15.45 42.13 -4.60
CA LEU A 16 14.01 42.05 -4.30
C LEU A 16 13.08 41.98 -5.54
N GLN A 17 13.62 42.34 -6.70
CA GLN A 17 12.97 42.36 -8.02
C GLN A 17 12.67 40.96 -8.57
N TYR A 18 13.36 39.91 -8.13
CA TYR A 18 13.06 38.52 -8.52
C TYR A 18 11.93 37.89 -7.69
N PHE A 19 11.76 38.31 -6.43
CA PHE A 19 10.64 37.87 -5.58
C PHE A 19 9.29 38.32 -6.16
N ALA A 20 9.21 39.56 -6.66
CA ALA A 20 8.00 40.12 -7.24
C ALA A 20 7.57 39.43 -8.56
N ARG A 21 8.49 38.81 -9.29
CA ARG A 21 8.16 38.04 -10.52
C ARG A 21 7.77 36.59 -10.22
N LEU A 22 8.29 35.99 -9.14
CA LEU A 22 7.90 34.64 -8.71
C LEU A 22 6.52 34.63 -8.04
N THR A 23 6.17 35.66 -7.27
CA THR A 23 4.84 35.79 -6.65
C THR A 23 3.72 36.07 -7.65
N LEU A 24 4.04 36.55 -8.86
CA LEU A 24 3.07 36.73 -9.96
C LEU A 24 2.89 35.47 -10.82
N LEU A 25 3.87 34.56 -10.86
CA LEU A 25 3.80 33.31 -11.63
C LEU A 25 3.06 32.19 -10.90
N PHE A 26 3.04 32.21 -9.57
CA PHE A 26 2.33 31.23 -8.75
C PHE A 26 0.79 31.28 -8.93
N PRO A 27 0.12 32.46 -8.90
CA PRO A 27 -1.31 32.54 -9.19
C PRO A 27 -1.62 32.34 -10.68
N LEU A 28 -0.70 32.65 -11.60
CA LEU A 28 -0.89 32.40 -13.04
C LEU A 28 -0.81 30.90 -13.38
N PHE A 29 0.01 30.14 -12.65
CA PHE A 29 0.06 28.67 -12.75
C PHE A 29 -1.19 28.03 -12.14
N LEU A 30 -1.72 28.58 -11.04
CA LEU A 30 -3.02 28.18 -10.45
C LEU A 30 -4.22 28.53 -11.36
N LEU A 31 -4.15 29.65 -12.11
CA LEU A 31 -5.17 30.03 -13.08
C LEU A 31 -5.10 29.20 -14.37
N LEU A 32 -3.90 28.76 -14.80
CA LEU A 32 -3.74 27.88 -15.95
C LEU A 32 -4.00 26.40 -15.63
N ALA A 33 -3.83 25.98 -14.38
CA ALA A 33 -4.23 24.65 -13.91
C ALA A 33 -5.76 24.46 -13.88
N ASN A 34 -6.53 25.55 -13.79
CA ASN A 34 -8.00 25.52 -13.83
C ASN A 34 -8.59 25.56 -15.25
N SER A 35 -7.76 25.64 -16.29
CA SER A 35 -8.23 25.68 -17.68
C SER A 35 -7.66 24.54 -18.52
N SER A 36 -7.64 23.34 -17.95
CA SER A 36 -7.79 22.12 -18.75
C SER A 36 -9.24 21.69 -18.60
N ALA A 37 -10.10 22.30 -19.41
CA ALA A 37 -11.35 21.63 -19.77
C ALA A 37 -10.92 20.34 -20.48
N TYR A 38 -10.88 19.24 -19.73
CA TYR A 38 -10.85 17.90 -20.30
C TYR A 38 -12.05 17.82 -21.24
N GLY A 39 -11.78 17.84 -22.55
CA GLY A 39 -12.78 17.45 -23.51
C GLY A 39 -13.15 16.00 -23.22
N GLN A 40 -14.42 15.76 -22.92
CA GLN A 40 -15.02 14.45 -22.69
C GLN A 40 -14.56 13.45 -23.76
N ALA A 41 -13.69 12.52 -23.37
CA ALA A 41 -13.48 11.30 -24.11
C ALA A 41 -14.46 10.29 -23.54
N GLY A 42 -15.61 10.13 -24.20
CA GLY A 42 -16.63 9.17 -23.76
C GLY A 42 -16.10 7.73 -23.69
N LEU A 43 -16.82 6.87 -22.98
CA LEU A 43 -16.48 5.46 -22.79
C LEU A 43 -16.23 4.74 -24.13
N THR A 44 -15.16 3.95 -24.18
CA THR A 44 -14.86 3.10 -25.35
C THR A 44 -15.82 1.91 -25.44
N ALA A 45 -15.98 1.33 -26.63
CA ALA A 45 -16.87 0.18 -26.84
C ALA A 45 -16.49 -1.04 -25.97
N GLU A 46 -15.18 -1.27 -25.75
CA GLU A 46 -14.67 -2.36 -24.90
C GLU A 46 -14.99 -2.13 -23.41
N GLN A 47 -14.99 -0.87 -22.96
CA GLN A 47 -15.42 -0.51 -21.60
C GLN A 47 -16.93 -0.73 -21.44
N ILE A 48 -17.75 -0.32 -22.41
CA ILE A 48 -19.20 -0.53 -22.38
C ILE A 48 -19.55 -2.03 -22.34
N GLU A 49 -18.84 -2.87 -23.10
CA GLU A 49 -19.00 -4.33 -23.05
C GLU A 49 -18.70 -4.88 -21.65
N SER A 50 -17.62 -4.42 -21.04
CA SER A 50 -17.22 -4.82 -19.68
C SER A 50 -18.21 -4.36 -18.61
N LEU A 51 -18.73 -3.13 -18.71
CA LEU A 51 -19.77 -2.61 -17.82
C LEU A 51 -21.09 -3.39 -17.96
N ASN A 52 -21.47 -3.75 -19.19
CA ASN A 52 -22.65 -4.58 -19.45
C ASN A 52 -22.53 -5.99 -18.88
N GLU A 53 -21.34 -6.61 -18.88
CA GLU A 53 -21.15 -7.91 -18.24
C GLU A 53 -21.39 -7.86 -16.72
N ALA A 54 -20.92 -6.80 -16.06
CA ALA A 54 -21.11 -6.61 -14.62
C ALA A 54 -22.52 -6.11 -14.26
N MET A 55 -23.19 -5.37 -15.15
CA MET A 55 -24.59 -4.94 -14.96
C MET A 55 -25.42 -5.07 -16.24
N PRO A 56 -25.92 -6.27 -16.56
CA PRO A 56 -26.60 -6.56 -17.83
C PRO A 56 -27.96 -5.87 -18.03
N ARG A 57 -28.54 -5.29 -16.98
CA ARG A 57 -29.84 -4.63 -17.02
C ARG A 57 -29.76 -3.16 -17.45
N ALA A 58 -28.56 -2.60 -17.53
CA ALA A 58 -28.36 -1.21 -17.88
C ALA A 58 -28.36 -1.01 -19.40
N ASP A 59 -29.02 0.05 -19.86
CA ASP A 59 -29.04 0.46 -21.26
C ASP A 59 -27.93 1.49 -21.54
N SER A 60 -27.52 2.27 -20.53
CA SER A 60 -26.45 3.25 -20.63
C SER A 60 -25.66 3.43 -19.34
N PHE A 61 -24.44 3.98 -19.46
CA PHE A 61 -23.52 4.22 -18.35
C PHE A 61 -22.97 5.65 -18.36
N SER A 62 -22.77 6.24 -17.19
CA SER A 62 -22.03 7.50 -17.04
C SER A 62 -20.52 7.27 -17.14
N GLU A 63 -19.77 8.36 -17.35
CA GLU A 63 -18.34 8.37 -17.01
C GLU A 63 -18.13 8.17 -15.51
N LYS A 64 -16.93 7.67 -15.14
CA LYS A 64 -16.53 7.44 -13.75
C LYS A 64 -16.42 8.75 -13.00
N THR A 65 -17.22 8.95 -11.95
CA THR A 65 -17.34 10.22 -11.23
C THR A 65 -17.68 9.99 -9.75
N GLY A 66 -17.41 11.01 -8.91
CA GLY A 66 -17.71 11.00 -7.47
C GLY A 66 -16.55 10.54 -6.58
N GLU A 67 -16.75 10.59 -5.26
CA GLU A 67 -15.81 10.13 -4.23
C GLU A 67 -16.54 9.21 -3.23
N PRO A 68 -16.26 7.90 -3.20
CA PRO A 68 -15.31 7.17 -4.04
C PRO A 68 -15.80 7.04 -5.50
N PRO A 69 -14.92 6.83 -6.50
CA PRO A 69 -15.26 6.98 -7.92
C PRO A 69 -16.10 5.82 -8.49
N VAL A 70 -17.29 6.12 -9.04
CA VAL A 70 -18.23 5.11 -9.58
C VAL A 70 -18.72 5.45 -10.99
N TYR A 71 -19.05 4.43 -11.78
CA TYR A 71 -19.90 4.54 -12.95
C TYR A 71 -21.36 4.41 -12.51
N ARG A 72 -22.26 5.25 -13.05
CA ARG A 72 -23.70 5.13 -12.84
C ARG A 72 -24.32 4.39 -14.00
N ALA A 73 -25.19 3.44 -13.71
CA ALA A 73 -25.89 2.64 -14.69
C ALA A 73 -27.36 3.01 -14.74
N TYR A 74 -27.89 3.16 -15.94
CA TYR A 74 -29.24 3.64 -16.16
C TYR A 74 -30.07 2.69 -17.05
N ALA A 75 -31.35 2.59 -16.76
CA ALA A 75 -32.36 2.05 -17.67
C ALA A 75 -32.99 3.19 -18.48
N ASP A 76 -33.24 2.93 -19.77
CA ASP A 76 -33.97 3.85 -20.62
C ASP A 76 -35.44 3.96 -20.16
N ALA A 77 -35.95 5.19 -20.06
CA ALA A 77 -37.34 5.42 -19.71
C ALA A 77 -38.29 4.97 -20.85
N GLU A 78 -39.38 4.28 -20.51
CA GLU A 78 -40.34 3.70 -21.47
C GLU A 78 -41.11 4.71 -22.36
N VAL A 79 -40.85 6.03 -22.28
CA VAL A 79 -41.07 7.09 -23.29
C VAL A 79 -41.03 8.46 -22.58
N GLY A 80 -40.05 9.30 -22.92
CA GLY A 80 -40.01 10.73 -22.55
C GLY A 80 -39.72 11.06 -21.08
N GLY A 81 -39.36 10.08 -20.25
CA GLY A 81 -38.90 10.26 -18.88
C GLY A 81 -37.38 10.43 -18.77
N GLU A 82 -36.91 10.86 -17.60
CA GLU A 82 -35.48 10.81 -17.28
C GLU A 82 -35.03 9.36 -17.05
N PRO A 83 -33.80 8.99 -17.46
CA PRO A 83 -33.27 7.65 -17.29
C PRO A 83 -33.26 7.24 -15.81
N GLU A 84 -33.74 6.04 -15.51
CA GLU A 84 -33.83 5.51 -14.13
C GLU A 84 -32.48 4.95 -13.70
N LEU A 85 -31.97 5.39 -12.54
CA LEU A 85 -30.72 4.86 -11.99
C LEU A 85 -30.96 3.43 -11.47
N LEU A 86 -30.21 2.47 -12.00
CA LEU A 86 -30.29 1.06 -11.59
C LEU A 86 -29.28 0.70 -10.50
N GLY A 87 -28.15 1.41 -10.45
CA GLY A 87 -27.06 1.09 -9.56
C GLY A 87 -25.73 1.71 -9.96
N TYR A 88 -24.67 1.22 -9.35
CA TYR A 88 -23.31 1.71 -9.49
C TYR A 88 -22.37 0.60 -9.94
N LEU A 89 -21.33 0.95 -10.69
CA LEU A 89 -20.21 0.06 -10.97
C LEU A 89 -18.91 0.71 -10.55
N PHE A 90 -17.95 -0.09 -10.12
CA PHE A 90 -16.68 0.40 -9.58
C PHE A 90 -15.58 -0.64 -9.74
N GLU A 91 -14.33 -0.18 -9.72
CA GLU A 91 -13.17 -1.05 -9.88
C GLU A 91 -12.45 -1.17 -8.54
N THR A 92 -12.18 -2.39 -8.08
CA THR A 92 -11.53 -2.62 -6.79
C THR A 92 -10.22 -1.85 -6.54
N PRO A 93 -9.38 -1.51 -7.56
CA PRO A 93 -8.17 -0.72 -7.33
C PRO A 93 -8.40 0.73 -6.89
N ASP A 94 -9.59 1.29 -7.10
CA ASP A 94 -9.86 2.66 -6.64
C ASP A 94 -10.12 2.74 -5.12
N TYR A 95 -10.18 1.60 -4.43
CA TYR A 95 -10.61 1.47 -3.03
C TYR A 95 -9.49 0.84 -2.19
N PRO A 96 -8.57 1.64 -1.63
CA PRO A 96 -7.48 1.14 -0.81
C PRO A 96 -7.98 0.61 0.56
N PRO A 97 -7.32 -0.39 1.17
CA PRO A 97 -6.09 -1.04 0.70
C PRO A 97 -6.34 -2.04 -0.44
N GLU A 98 -5.51 -1.98 -1.48
CA GLU A 98 -5.58 -2.96 -2.58
C GLU A 98 -5.24 -4.36 -2.09
N GLU A 99 -6.12 -5.32 -2.37
CA GLU A 99 -5.89 -6.71 -2.01
C GLU A 99 -4.91 -7.37 -2.99
N ILE A 100 -3.80 -7.87 -2.45
CA ILE A 100 -2.73 -8.50 -3.22
C ILE A 100 -2.97 -10.00 -3.28
N GLY A 101 -3.08 -10.54 -4.48
CA GLY A 101 -3.07 -11.98 -4.72
C GLY A 101 -1.72 -12.61 -4.36
N TYR A 102 -1.45 -13.81 -4.86
CA TYR A 102 -0.16 -14.46 -4.59
C TYR A 102 1.02 -13.73 -5.26
N SER A 103 0.79 -12.93 -6.31
CA SER A 103 1.87 -12.26 -7.04
C SER A 103 1.67 -10.76 -7.35
N ALA A 104 0.44 -10.25 -7.36
CA ALA A 104 0.13 -8.85 -7.65
C ALA A 104 -1.31 -8.51 -7.20
N PRO A 105 -1.68 -7.22 -7.15
CA PRO A 105 -3.08 -6.79 -7.02
C PRO A 105 -3.99 -7.42 -8.08
N ILE A 106 -5.26 -7.60 -7.72
CA ILE A 106 -6.29 -8.18 -8.58
C ILE A 106 -7.35 -7.12 -8.85
N GLU A 107 -7.50 -6.75 -10.11
CA GLU A 107 -8.39 -5.69 -10.57
C GLU A 107 -9.73 -6.31 -11.00
N VAL A 108 -10.81 -5.93 -10.33
CA VAL A 108 -12.15 -6.44 -10.58
C VAL A 108 -13.11 -5.28 -10.74
N LEU A 109 -13.89 -5.31 -11.81
CA LEU A 109 -15.07 -4.47 -11.98
C LEU A 109 -16.26 -5.15 -11.30
N VAL A 110 -16.95 -4.40 -10.45
CA VAL A 110 -18.09 -4.89 -9.65
C VAL A 110 -19.28 -4.00 -9.94
N GLY A 111 -20.45 -4.60 -10.18
CA GLY A 111 -21.73 -3.90 -10.24
C GLY A 111 -22.56 -4.14 -8.99
N ILE A 112 -23.20 -3.10 -8.48
CA ILE A 112 -24.09 -3.11 -7.30
C ILE A 112 -25.39 -2.37 -7.62
N ASP A 113 -26.53 -2.93 -7.23
CA ASP A 113 -27.83 -2.26 -7.32
C ASP A 113 -28.08 -1.31 -6.14
N LEU A 114 -29.24 -0.63 -6.15
CA LEU A 114 -29.59 0.35 -5.12
C LEU A 114 -29.92 -0.29 -3.77
N GLU A 115 -30.23 -1.59 -3.75
CA GLU A 115 -30.47 -2.38 -2.55
C GLU A 115 -29.19 -2.92 -1.91
N GLY A 116 -28.03 -2.71 -2.55
CA GLY A 116 -26.74 -3.20 -2.08
C GLY A 116 -26.46 -4.66 -2.46
N THR A 117 -27.06 -5.15 -3.53
CA THR A 117 -26.84 -6.50 -4.07
C THR A 117 -25.95 -6.43 -5.30
N LEU A 118 -24.99 -7.34 -5.39
CA LEU A 118 -24.05 -7.40 -6.51
C LEU A 118 -24.76 -7.93 -7.76
N THR A 119 -24.75 -7.15 -8.83
CA THR A 119 -25.36 -7.52 -10.12
C THR A 119 -24.47 -8.46 -10.94
N GLY A 120 -23.16 -8.41 -10.69
CA GLY A 120 -22.14 -9.20 -11.36
C GLY A 120 -20.73 -8.64 -11.13
N ILE A 121 -19.71 -9.43 -11.48
CA ILE A 121 -18.32 -8.99 -11.48
C ILE A 121 -17.62 -9.38 -12.79
N LYS A 122 -16.58 -8.63 -13.15
CA LYS A 122 -15.66 -8.96 -14.24
C LYS A 122 -14.22 -8.78 -13.77
N VAL A 123 -13.40 -9.81 -13.91
CA VAL A 123 -11.96 -9.70 -13.61
C VAL A 123 -11.29 -8.97 -14.77
N LEU A 124 -10.87 -7.73 -14.54
CA LEU A 124 -10.26 -6.87 -15.56
C LEU A 124 -8.80 -7.28 -15.79
N PHE A 125 -8.05 -7.40 -14.71
CA PHE A 125 -6.63 -7.72 -14.77
C PHE A 125 -6.17 -8.42 -13.51
N TYR A 126 -5.31 -9.41 -13.69
CA TYR A 126 -4.58 -10.01 -12.58
C TYR A 126 -3.32 -10.70 -13.08
N ARG A 127 -2.28 -10.69 -12.25
CA ARG A 127 -1.03 -11.40 -12.51
C ARG A 127 -0.80 -12.46 -11.45
N GLU A 128 -0.85 -13.71 -11.89
CA GLU A 128 -0.65 -14.86 -11.02
C GLU A 128 0.36 -15.85 -11.59
N SER A 129 1.19 -16.40 -10.71
CA SER A 129 2.26 -17.35 -11.07
C SER A 129 1.73 -18.58 -11.83
N TYR A 130 0.48 -18.97 -11.57
CA TYR A 130 -0.17 -20.12 -12.21
C TYR A 130 -0.95 -19.78 -13.48
N LYS A 131 -1.21 -18.52 -13.82
CA LYS A 131 -2.01 -18.12 -14.99
C LYS A 131 -1.38 -18.62 -16.31
N SER A 132 -0.05 -18.62 -16.39
CA SER A 132 0.70 -19.09 -17.57
C SER A 132 0.62 -20.61 -17.80
N ILE A 133 0.36 -21.39 -16.75
CA ILE A 133 0.33 -22.87 -16.80
C ILE A 133 -1.11 -23.40 -16.83
N ARG A 134 -2.05 -22.72 -16.16
CA ARG A 134 -3.45 -23.16 -16.00
C ARG A 134 -4.47 -22.35 -16.80
N GLY A 135 -4.04 -21.32 -17.51
CA GLY A 135 -4.95 -20.39 -18.18
C GLY A 135 -5.60 -19.41 -17.22
N ASP A 136 -6.60 -18.69 -17.71
CA ASP A 136 -7.33 -17.68 -16.93
C ASP A 136 -8.34 -18.33 -15.97
N PHE A 137 -7.83 -18.88 -14.87
CA PHE A 137 -8.64 -19.64 -13.92
C PHE A 137 -9.60 -18.78 -13.08
N LEU A 138 -9.36 -17.46 -12.96
CA LEU A 138 -10.27 -16.54 -12.24
C LEU A 138 -11.39 -16.02 -13.13
N ASN A 139 -11.12 -15.80 -14.41
CA ASN A 139 -12.14 -15.36 -15.37
C ASN A 139 -12.90 -16.54 -16.01
N THR A 140 -12.94 -17.69 -15.33
CA THR A 140 -13.80 -18.81 -15.73
C THR A 140 -15.22 -18.52 -15.27
N GLU A 141 -16.26 -18.76 -16.09
CA GLU A 141 -17.66 -18.45 -15.74
C GLU A 141 -18.07 -18.90 -14.32
N GLN A 142 -17.50 -20.00 -13.84
CA GLN A 142 -17.79 -20.57 -12.52
C GLN A 142 -17.42 -19.65 -11.35
N PHE A 143 -16.31 -18.91 -11.41
CA PHE A 143 -15.85 -18.12 -10.27
C PHE A 143 -16.60 -16.77 -10.13
N PRO A 144 -16.65 -15.89 -11.16
CA PRO A 144 -17.41 -14.64 -11.15
C PRO A 144 -18.91 -14.81 -10.93
N PHE A 145 -19.53 -15.88 -11.45
CA PHE A 145 -20.98 -16.06 -11.35
C PHE A 145 -21.47 -16.23 -9.91
N GLN A 146 -20.60 -16.68 -8.99
CA GLN A 146 -20.94 -16.86 -7.57
C GLN A 146 -21.25 -15.54 -6.87
N PHE A 147 -20.72 -14.42 -7.38
CA PHE A 147 -20.89 -13.10 -6.78
C PHE A 147 -22.22 -12.44 -7.17
N LYS A 148 -22.89 -12.94 -8.20
CA LYS A 148 -24.16 -12.39 -8.66
C LYS A 148 -25.27 -12.73 -7.65
N GLY A 149 -25.95 -11.70 -7.15
CA GLY A 149 -27.01 -11.83 -6.16
C GLY A 149 -26.53 -11.86 -4.71
N MET A 150 -25.21 -11.77 -4.47
CA MET A 150 -24.68 -11.60 -3.11
C MET A 150 -24.99 -10.19 -2.60
N SER A 151 -25.38 -10.06 -1.34
CA SER A 151 -25.56 -8.77 -0.69
C SER A 151 -24.24 -8.26 -0.13
N VAL A 152 -24.02 -6.94 -0.08
CA VAL A 152 -22.87 -6.36 0.64
C VAL A 152 -22.83 -6.70 2.13
N SER A 153 -23.96 -7.12 2.70
CA SER A 153 -24.08 -7.67 4.06
C SER A 153 -23.47 -9.06 4.21
N ASP A 154 -23.29 -9.81 3.12
CA ASP A 154 -22.77 -11.19 3.17
C ASP A 154 -21.29 -11.21 3.61
N GLY A 155 -20.82 -12.39 4.03
CA GLY A 155 -19.45 -12.57 4.56
C GLY A 155 -18.36 -12.60 3.48
N PHE A 156 -18.68 -13.01 2.26
CA PHE A 156 -17.72 -13.23 1.16
C PHE A 156 -16.54 -14.12 1.59
N ARG A 157 -16.79 -15.18 2.37
CA ARG A 157 -15.74 -16.10 2.84
C ARG A 157 -15.47 -17.21 1.85
N VAL A 158 -14.20 -17.38 1.49
CA VAL A 158 -13.79 -18.43 0.56
C VAL A 158 -13.87 -19.81 1.25
N GLY A 159 -14.65 -20.72 0.67
CA GLY A 159 -14.94 -22.05 1.22
C GLY A 159 -16.24 -22.12 2.00
N ARG A 160 -16.91 -20.99 2.23
CA ARG A 160 -18.22 -20.89 2.91
C ARG A 160 -19.24 -20.16 2.04
N ASP A 161 -19.00 -18.89 1.76
CA ASP A 161 -19.91 -18.05 0.96
C ASP A 161 -19.54 -18.09 -0.54
N VAL A 162 -18.26 -18.28 -0.88
CA VAL A 162 -17.75 -18.38 -2.25
C VAL A 162 -16.82 -19.58 -2.39
N ASN A 163 -17.00 -20.43 -3.41
CA ASN A 163 -16.08 -21.53 -3.67
C ASN A 163 -14.73 -21.00 -4.16
N GLY A 164 -13.66 -21.35 -3.44
CA GLY A 164 -12.29 -21.01 -3.83
C GLY A 164 -11.79 -21.85 -5.00
N VAL A 165 -10.84 -21.29 -5.76
CA VAL A 165 -10.20 -22.02 -6.85
C VAL A 165 -9.13 -22.96 -6.29
N SER A 166 -9.22 -24.24 -6.64
CA SER A 166 -8.31 -25.29 -6.19
C SER A 166 -6.82 -24.96 -6.47
N ARG A 167 -6.03 -24.87 -5.38
CA ARG A 167 -4.60 -24.47 -5.37
C ARG A 167 -4.33 -23.00 -5.71
N ALA A 168 -5.35 -22.15 -5.67
CA ALA A 168 -5.23 -20.70 -5.78
C ALA A 168 -5.96 -20.02 -4.60
N THR A 169 -5.76 -20.55 -3.39
CA THR A 169 -6.45 -20.11 -2.18
C THR A 169 -6.16 -18.65 -1.87
N ILE A 170 -4.89 -18.22 -1.89
CA ILE A 170 -4.50 -16.83 -1.61
C ILE A 170 -5.13 -15.86 -2.62
N THR A 171 -5.08 -16.21 -3.91
CA THR A 171 -5.70 -15.43 -4.98
C THR A 171 -7.22 -15.32 -4.80
N SER A 172 -7.89 -16.45 -4.53
CA SER A 172 -9.35 -16.47 -4.32
C SER A 172 -9.74 -15.61 -3.12
N TRP A 173 -8.96 -15.67 -2.04
CA TRP A 173 -9.15 -14.84 -0.85
C TRP A 173 -8.98 -13.35 -1.15
N ALA A 174 -7.88 -12.96 -1.79
CA ALA A 174 -7.61 -11.57 -2.13
C ALA A 174 -8.70 -10.97 -3.04
N THR A 175 -9.12 -11.70 -4.08
CA THR A 175 -10.20 -11.26 -4.97
C THR A 175 -11.51 -11.06 -4.21
N THR A 176 -11.89 -12.06 -3.42
CA THR A 176 -13.17 -12.06 -2.71
C THR A 176 -13.22 -10.97 -1.63
N ARG A 177 -12.11 -10.75 -0.91
CA ARG A 177 -11.94 -9.69 0.08
C ARG A 177 -11.94 -8.30 -0.57
N GLY A 178 -11.29 -8.14 -1.73
CA GLY A 178 -11.24 -6.88 -2.45
C GLY A 178 -12.61 -6.43 -2.94
N ILE A 179 -13.39 -7.37 -3.49
CA ILE A 179 -14.79 -7.14 -3.87
C ILE A 179 -15.62 -6.74 -2.65
N ARG A 180 -15.52 -7.49 -1.56
CA ARG A 180 -16.23 -7.21 -0.30
C ARG A 180 -15.96 -5.80 0.21
N ASN A 181 -14.69 -5.43 0.32
CA ASN A 181 -14.29 -4.15 0.90
C ASN A 181 -14.75 -2.98 0.01
N ALA A 182 -14.46 -3.03 -1.29
CA ALA A 182 -14.84 -2.00 -2.25
C ALA A 182 -16.37 -1.84 -2.34
N ALA A 183 -17.13 -2.94 -2.38
CA ALA A 183 -18.58 -2.89 -2.44
C ALA A 183 -19.20 -2.25 -1.20
N ARG A 184 -18.65 -2.51 -0.03
CA ARG A 184 -19.11 -1.92 1.24
C ARG A 184 -18.78 -0.43 1.34
N GLU A 185 -17.65 0.02 0.78
CA GLU A 185 -17.34 1.45 0.70
C GLU A 185 -18.28 2.18 -0.26
N VAL A 186 -18.54 1.62 -1.44
CA VAL A 186 -19.53 2.20 -2.37
C VAL A 186 -20.92 2.24 -1.77
N ALA A 187 -21.36 1.16 -1.13
CA ALA A 187 -22.65 1.13 -0.47
C ALA A 187 -22.74 2.19 0.64
N GLN A 188 -21.67 2.39 1.41
CA GLN A 188 -21.63 3.41 2.45
C GLN A 188 -21.75 4.84 1.88
N ALA A 189 -21.08 5.13 0.77
CA ALA A 189 -21.07 6.47 0.19
C ALA A 189 -22.31 6.80 -0.64
N TYR A 190 -22.88 5.81 -1.34
CA TYR A 190 -23.92 6.04 -2.36
C TYR A 190 -25.27 5.41 -2.04
N LEU A 191 -25.35 4.52 -1.04
CA LEU A 191 -26.57 3.82 -0.65
C LEU A 191 -26.94 4.14 0.81
N ALA A 192 -26.81 5.40 1.23
CA ALA A 192 -27.05 5.85 2.61
C ALA A 192 -28.45 5.47 3.14
N ASP A 193 -29.46 5.43 2.26
CA ASP A 193 -30.84 5.04 2.59
C ASP A 193 -31.10 3.53 2.55
N SER A 194 -30.08 2.71 2.24
CA SER A 194 -30.22 1.25 2.17
C SER A 194 -30.24 0.61 3.55
N SER A 195 -30.93 -0.53 3.65
CA SER A 195 -30.92 -1.38 4.86
C SER A 195 -29.50 -1.79 5.29
N PHE A 196 -28.55 -1.86 4.35
CA PHE A 196 -27.15 -2.16 4.64
C PHE A 196 -26.45 -1.09 5.49
N VAL A 197 -26.58 0.19 5.15
CA VAL A 197 -25.90 1.27 5.90
C VAL A 197 -26.48 1.38 7.31
N ALA A 198 -27.80 1.23 7.44
CA ALA A 198 -28.47 1.10 8.73
C ALA A 198 -27.92 -0.08 9.54
N ASN A 199 -27.85 -1.28 8.94
CA ASN A 199 -27.36 -2.49 9.61
C ASN A 199 -25.85 -2.38 9.97
N ARG A 200 -25.01 -1.83 9.10
CA ARG A 200 -23.56 -1.66 9.36
C ARG A 200 -23.30 -0.69 10.50
N ASN A 201 -24.00 0.45 10.53
CA ASN A 201 -23.89 1.41 11.62
C ASN A 201 -24.30 0.74 12.94
N THR A 202 -25.42 0.01 12.97
CA THR A 202 -25.81 -0.75 14.18
C THR A 202 -24.81 -1.83 14.56
N SER A 203 -24.20 -2.53 13.60
CA SER A 203 -23.19 -3.57 13.83
C SER A 203 -21.89 -2.99 14.38
N ALA A 204 -21.44 -1.85 13.86
CA ALA A 204 -20.26 -1.13 14.35
C ALA A 204 -20.49 -0.59 15.77
N THR A 205 -21.66 0.01 16.03
CA THR A 205 -22.05 0.44 17.38
C THR A 205 -22.13 -0.74 18.34
N ALA A 206 -22.72 -1.87 17.92
CA ALA A 206 -22.78 -3.09 18.72
C ALA A 206 -21.40 -3.67 19.02
N MET A 207 -20.49 -3.69 18.05
CA MET A 207 -19.12 -4.12 18.28
C MET A 207 -18.38 -3.19 19.26
N ALA A 208 -18.58 -1.88 19.16
CA ALA A 208 -18.01 -0.92 20.11
C ALA A 208 -18.52 -1.18 21.54
N LEU A 209 -19.83 -1.45 21.71
CA LEU A 209 -20.41 -1.80 23.00
C LEU A 209 -19.81 -3.09 23.58
N LEU A 210 -19.71 -4.15 22.77
CA LEU A 210 -19.11 -5.42 23.20
C LEU A 210 -17.62 -5.27 23.53
N GLN A 211 -16.91 -4.38 22.83
CA GLN A 211 -15.50 -4.11 23.10
C GLN A 211 -15.29 -3.42 24.44
N GLU A 212 -16.20 -2.54 24.86
CA GLU A 212 -16.17 -1.87 26.17
C GLU A 212 -16.50 -2.81 27.33
N GLN A 213 -17.28 -3.88 27.09
CA GLN A 213 -17.67 -4.83 28.14
C GLN A 213 -16.48 -5.64 28.69
N SER A 214 -16.47 -5.83 30.00
CA SER A 214 -15.61 -6.77 30.72
C SER A 214 -16.07 -8.22 30.53
N TRP A 215 -15.19 -9.19 30.81
CA TRP A 215 -15.53 -10.61 30.73
C TRP A 215 -16.67 -10.98 31.66
N GLU A 216 -16.71 -10.37 32.84
CA GLU A 216 -17.74 -10.57 33.85
C GLU A 216 -19.11 -10.04 33.38
N GLU A 217 -19.14 -8.87 32.72
CA GLU A 217 -20.37 -8.34 32.10
C GLU A 217 -20.84 -9.19 30.92
N MET A 218 -19.92 -9.82 30.17
CA MET A 218 -20.26 -10.78 29.11
C MET A 218 -20.87 -12.07 29.67
N ILE A 219 -20.55 -12.44 30.92
CA ILE A 219 -21.24 -13.53 31.61
C ILE A 219 -22.64 -13.09 32.03
N GLU A 220 -22.77 -11.88 32.60
CA GLU A 220 -24.06 -11.35 33.06
C GLU A 220 -25.08 -11.17 31.92
N ASN A 221 -24.62 -10.87 30.71
CA ASN A 221 -25.49 -10.68 29.54
C ASN A 221 -25.73 -11.96 28.71
N GLY A 222 -25.17 -13.11 29.14
CA GLY A 222 -25.35 -14.41 28.49
C GLY A 222 -24.54 -14.61 27.21
N LEU A 223 -23.62 -13.70 26.85
CA LEU A 223 -22.68 -13.95 25.75
C LEU A 223 -21.72 -15.07 26.09
N VAL A 224 -21.28 -15.11 27.35
CA VAL A 224 -20.39 -16.13 27.89
C VAL A 224 -21.15 -16.94 28.93
N GLU A 225 -21.22 -18.26 28.75
CA GLU A 225 -21.82 -19.16 29.73
C GLU A 225 -20.77 -20.13 30.28
N ASN A 226 -20.78 -20.33 31.59
CA ASN A 226 -19.85 -21.24 32.25
C ASN A 226 -20.63 -22.40 32.85
N PHE A 227 -20.09 -23.62 32.72
CA PHE A 227 -20.60 -24.76 33.44
C PHE A 227 -19.48 -25.70 33.85
N THR A 228 -19.64 -26.25 35.05
CA THR A 228 -18.65 -27.13 35.67
C THR A 228 -19.12 -28.57 35.60
N VAL A 229 -18.25 -29.43 35.11
CA VAL A 229 -18.41 -30.89 35.09
C VAL A 229 -17.68 -31.44 36.31
N LEU A 230 -18.44 -31.91 37.31
CA LEU A 230 -17.88 -32.59 38.47
C LEU A 230 -17.56 -34.04 38.11
N GLU A 231 -16.29 -34.43 38.24
CA GLU A 231 -15.86 -35.81 38.07
C GLU A 231 -16.07 -36.63 39.35
N GLY A 232 -16.18 -37.95 39.22
CA GLY A 232 -16.44 -38.86 40.35
C GLY A 232 -15.34 -38.89 41.41
N ASP A 233 -14.20 -38.24 41.17
CA ASP A 233 -13.07 -38.10 42.10
C ASP A 233 -12.95 -36.70 42.73
N LEU A 234 -14.01 -35.88 42.65
CA LEU A 234 -14.07 -34.51 43.17
C LEU A 234 -13.17 -33.50 42.44
N THR A 235 -12.65 -33.85 41.26
CA THR A 235 -12.03 -32.88 40.35
C THR A 235 -13.06 -32.26 39.43
N GLU A 236 -12.76 -31.07 38.92
CA GLU A 236 -13.69 -30.23 38.16
C GLU A 236 -13.10 -29.90 36.78
N LEU A 237 -13.90 -30.09 35.74
CA LEU A 237 -13.64 -29.60 34.39
C LEU A 237 -14.55 -28.39 34.16
N ASP A 238 -13.95 -27.22 34.00
CA ASP A 238 -14.68 -25.98 33.76
C ASP A 238 -14.73 -25.72 32.26
N LEU A 239 -15.95 -25.60 31.73
CA LEU A 239 -16.18 -25.30 30.33
C LEU A 239 -16.84 -23.93 30.19
N THR A 240 -16.29 -23.12 29.30
CA THR A 240 -16.82 -21.82 28.95
C THR A 240 -17.32 -21.83 27.51
N LEU A 241 -18.51 -21.32 27.27
CA LEU A 241 -19.13 -21.24 25.96
C LEU A 241 -19.33 -19.79 25.56
N ALA A 242 -18.99 -19.43 24.33
CA ALA A 242 -19.32 -18.12 23.78
C ALA A 242 -19.54 -18.18 22.27
N PHE A 243 -20.59 -17.54 21.78
CA PHE A 243 -20.87 -17.51 20.35
C PHE A 243 -19.79 -16.69 19.62
N MET A 244 -19.19 -17.27 18.57
CA MET A 244 -18.10 -16.66 17.79
C MET A 244 -18.31 -16.82 16.28
N GLY A 245 -19.56 -16.96 15.84
CA GLY A 245 -19.92 -17.19 14.43
C GLY A 245 -19.65 -16.01 13.50
N HIS A 246 -19.42 -14.81 14.06
CA HIS A 246 -19.07 -13.60 13.32
C HIS A 246 -17.58 -13.26 13.48
N GLU A 247 -16.94 -12.79 12.40
CA GLU A 247 -15.48 -12.50 12.33
C GLU A 247 -15.04 -11.56 13.46
N MET A 248 -15.60 -10.35 13.50
CA MET A 248 -15.26 -9.34 14.52
C MET A 248 -15.53 -9.82 15.96
N LEU A 249 -16.54 -10.66 16.18
CA LEU A 249 -16.87 -11.16 17.51
C LEU A 249 -15.85 -12.22 17.95
N GLY A 250 -15.46 -13.10 17.03
CA GLY A 250 -14.44 -14.09 17.31
C GLY A 250 -13.06 -13.48 17.53
N GLU A 251 -12.66 -12.49 16.72
CA GLU A 251 -11.42 -11.73 16.92
C GLU A 251 -11.41 -11.00 18.27
N LEU A 252 -12.55 -10.40 18.66
CA LEU A 252 -12.70 -9.80 19.98
C LEU A 252 -12.50 -10.82 21.11
N LEU A 253 -13.07 -12.02 20.96
CA LEU A 253 -13.03 -13.05 22.00
C LEU A 253 -11.66 -13.71 22.14
N VAL A 254 -11.01 -14.12 21.04
CA VAL A 254 -9.78 -14.95 21.07
C VAL A 254 -8.55 -14.30 20.44
N GLY A 255 -8.70 -13.12 19.82
CA GLY A 255 -7.63 -12.45 19.07
C GLY A 255 -7.62 -12.80 17.57
N GLU A 256 -7.11 -11.88 16.76
CA GLU A 256 -7.11 -11.94 15.29
C GLU A 256 -6.40 -13.19 14.74
N ASP A 257 -5.15 -13.42 15.14
CA ASP A 257 -4.34 -14.54 14.65
C ASP A 257 -4.92 -15.91 15.00
N ASP A 258 -5.50 -16.03 16.19
CA ASP A 258 -6.06 -17.27 16.71
C ASP A 258 -7.42 -17.56 16.07
N TYR A 259 -8.26 -16.54 15.91
CA TYR A 259 -9.52 -16.64 15.19
C TYR A 259 -9.29 -17.02 13.72
N SER A 260 -8.44 -16.27 13.01
CA SER A 260 -8.16 -16.50 11.58
C SER A 260 -7.64 -17.91 11.32
N ARG A 261 -6.79 -18.43 12.22
CA ARG A 261 -6.28 -19.80 12.14
C ARG A 261 -7.38 -20.84 12.38
N ALA A 262 -8.22 -20.64 13.39
CA ALA A 262 -9.31 -21.53 13.73
C ALA A 262 -10.38 -21.56 12.63
N ASP A 263 -10.80 -20.40 12.12
CA ASP A 263 -11.77 -20.26 11.02
C ASP A 263 -11.28 -20.95 9.75
N ARG A 264 -10.00 -20.75 9.40
CA ARG A 264 -9.37 -21.43 8.27
C ARG A 264 -9.38 -22.95 8.45
N GLU A 265 -9.07 -23.45 9.63
CA GLU A 265 -9.07 -24.89 9.88
C GLU A 265 -10.49 -25.47 9.89
N ALA A 266 -11.46 -24.76 10.47
CA ALA A 266 -12.87 -25.13 10.51
C ALA A 266 -13.44 -25.23 9.10
N SER A 267 -13.26 -24.18 8.29
CA SER A 267 -13.74 -24.10 6.90
C SER A 267 -13.15 -25.18 5.99
N ASN A 268 -11.92 -25.64 6.27
CA ASN A 268 -11.32 -26.77 5.53
C ASN A 268 -11.92 -28.12 5.90
N ARG A 269 -12.54 -28.26 7.09
CA ARG A 269 -13.08 -29.53 7.59
C ARG A 269 -14.59 -29.63 7.39
N VAL A 270 -15.30 -28.53 7.54
CA VAL A 270 -16.76 -28.45 7.45
C VAL A 270 -17.12 -27.13 6.75
N PRO A 271 -17.78 -27.18 5.58
CA PRO A 271 -18.12 -25.97 4.82
C PRO A 271 -19.23 -25.14 5.49
N ASP A 272 -20.14 -25.80 6.22
CA ASP A 272 -21.33 -25.17 6.80
C ASP A 272 -21.37 -25.30 8.33
N GLY A 273 -21.62 -24.17 9.01
CA GLY A 273 -21.85 -24.11 10.45
C GLY A 273 -21.36 -22.82 11.10
N GLN A 274 -21.99 -22.44 12.20
CA GLN A 274 -21.56 -21.32 13.04
C GLN A 274 -20.61 -21.83 14.13
N MET A 275 -19.64 -21.00 14.53
CA MET A 275 -18.66 -21.37 15.54
C MET A 275 -19.10 -20.96 16.95
N LEU A 276 -18.96 -21.89 17.89
CA LEU A 276 -19.11 -21.69 19.32
C LEU A 276 -17.73 -21.91 19.97
N LEU A 277 -17.25 -20.92 20.68
CA LEU A 277 -16.04 -21.00 21.50
C LEU A 277 -16.29 -21.98 22.63
N VAL A 278 -15.31 -22.86 22.88
CA VAL A 278 -15.27 -23.77 24.00
C VAL A 278 -13.94 -23.54 24.73
N GLY A 279 -13.99 -22.74 25.79
CA GLY A 279 -12.91 -22.56 26.74
C GLY A 279 -12.84 -23.75 27.71
N ILE A 280 -11.63 -24.21 27.99
CA ILE A 280 -11.37 -25.42 28.78
C ILE A 280 -10.40 -25.05 29.91
N ASP A 281 -10.85 -25.20 31.15
CA ASP A 281 -10.05 -25.03 32.35
C ASP A 281 -10.43 -26.06 33.44
N GLY A 282 -9.96 -25.84 34.66
CA GLY A 282 -10.22 -26.67 35.83
C GLY A 282 -9.04 -27.56 36.22
N ASN A 283 -9.28 -28.42 37.20
CA ASN A 283 -8.30 -29.34 37.78
C ASN A 283 -8.62 -30.82 37.51
N SER A 284 -9.51 -31.09 36.56
CA SER A 284 -9.97 -32.44 36.19
C SER A 284 -8.84 -33.44 36.03
N SER A 285 -9.00 -34.61 36.64
CA SER A 285 -8.07 -35.74 36.50
C SER A 285 -8.14 -36.41 35.13
N ARG A 286 -9.21 -36.15 34.36
CA ARG A 286 -9.43 -36.68 33.02
C ARG A 286 -9.24 -35.56 31.98
N PRO A 287 -8.48 -35.81 30.90
CA PRO A 287 -8.33 -34.80 29.86
C PRO A 287 -9.66 -34.58 29.14
N PHE A 288 -9.95 -33.32 28.81
CA PHE A 288 -11.07 -32.94 27.97
C PHE A 288 -11.06 -33.75 26.67
N ARG A 289 -12.23 -34.29 26.29
CA ARG A 289 -12.42 -35.08 25.08
C ARG A 289 -13.62 -34.54 24.30
N GLN A 290 -13.34 -33.92 23.16
CA GLN A 290 -14.36 -33.32 22.30
C GLN A 290 -15.47 -34.30 21.86
N GLU A 291 -15.20 -35.61 21.75
CA GLU A 291 -16.22 -36.61 21.39
C GLU A 291 -17.28 -36.82 22.47
N ARG A 292 -17.08 -36.24 23.66
CA ARG A 292 -18.03 -36.27 24.77
C ARG A 292 -18.96 -35.07 24.76
N LEU A 293 -18.72 -34.08 23.89
CA LEU A 293 -19.64 -32.98 23.68
C LEU A 293 -20.79 -33.39 22.76
N ALA A 294 -21.98 -32.91 23.07
CA ALA A 294 -23.12 -32.93 22.18
C ALA A 294 -23.90 -31.63 22.31
N VAL A 295 -24.60 -31.25 21.25
CA VAL A 295 -25.57 -30.16 21.27
C VAL A 295 -26.95 -30.77 21.16
N MET A 296 -27.88 -30.37 22.03
CA MET A 296 -29.26 -30.85 22.04
C MET A 296 -30.21 -29.69 21.79
N GLN A 297 -31.17 -29.87 20.89
CA GLN A 297 -32.23 -28.89 20.64
C GLN A 297 -33.56 -29.64 20.45
N GLY A 298 -34.54 -29.35 21.30
CA GLY A 298 -35.77 -30.14 21.37
C GLY A 298 -35.50 -31.58 21.81
N GLU A 299 -35.93 -32.57 21.01
CA GLU A 299 -35.67 -34.00 21.26
C GLU A 299 -34.44 -34.53 20.48
N GLU A 300 -33.83 -33.70 19.63
CA GLU A 300 -32.69 -34.10 18.80
C GLU A 300 -31.36 -33.83 19.52
N VAL A 301 -30.47 -34.82 19.47
CA VAL A 301 -29.10 -34.74 20.01
C VAL A 301 -28.12 -34.84 18.84
N PHE A 302 -27.22 -33.87 18.75
CA PHE A 302 -26.17 -33.75 17.76
C PHE A 302 -24.79 -33.96 18.43
N PRO A 303 -24.24 -35.19 18.38
CA PRO A 303 -22.89 -35.46 18.89
C PRO A 303 -21.82 -34.67 18.12
N VAL A 304 -20.80 -34.19 18.83
CA VAL A 304 -19.70 -33.44 18.21
C VAL A 304 -18.71 -34.40 17.56
N GLU A 305 -18.78 -34.48 16.23
CA GLU A 305 -17.80 -35.23 15.43
C GLU A 305 -16.41 -34.57 15.49
N ARG A 306 -15.33 -35.36 15.40
CA ARG A 306 -13.95 -34.83 15.44
C ARG A 306 -13.67 -33.71 14.43
N ARG A 307 -14.29 -33.77 13.24
CA ARG A 307 -14.10 -32.74 12.20
C ARG A 307 -14.73 -31.40 12.54
N ARG A 308 -15.72 -31.37 13.43
CA ARG A 308 -16.46 -30.17 13.85
C ARG A 308 -15.82 -29.45 15.04
N PHE A 309 -14.69 -29.92 15.55
CA PHE A 309 -13.96 -29.25 16.63
C PHE A 309 -12.54 -28.91 16.19
N VAL A 310 -12.17 -27.64 16.26
CA VAL A 310 -10.83 -27.13 15.91
C VAL A 310 -10.17 -26.48 17.12
N TYR A 311 -8.84 -26.51 17.14
CA TYR A 311 -8.08 -25.94 18.25
C TYR A 311 -7.80 -24.46 17.95
N VAL A 312 -8.21 -23.58 18.87
CA VAL A 312 -8.02 -22.13 18.71
C VAL A 312 -6.65 -21.74 19.23
N GLY A 313 -6.30 -22.13 20.45
CA GLY A 313 -5.03 -21.73 21.06
C GLY A 313 -5.02 -21.91 22.57
N SER A 314 -4.01 -21.32 23.21
CA SER A 314 -3.84 -21.32 24.68
C SER A 314 -4.51 -20.13 25.35
N ALA A 315 -5.43 -19.43 24.66
CA ALA A 315 -6.08 -18.21 25.16
C ALA A 315 -5.07 -17.11 25.56
N ASP A 316 -4.08 -16.85 24.70
CA ASP A 316 -3.02 -15.85 24.97
C ASP A 316 -3.46 -14.40 24.65
N ASN A 317 -4.55 -14.23 23.89
CA ASN A 317 -5.06 -12.95 23.39
C ASN A 317 -6.59 -12.87 23.47
N GLY A 318 -7.14 -11.69 23.18
CA GLY A 318 -8.58 -11.44 23.16
C GLY A 318 -9.20 -11.31 24.56
N LYS A 319 -10.53 -11.22 24.64
CA LYS A 319 -11.26 -11.13 25.91
C LYS A 319 -11.13 -12.39 26.79
N ILE A 320 -10.83 -13.54 26.18
CA ILE A 320 -10.61 -14.81 26.88
C ILE A 320 -9.24 -14.91 27.56
N GLN A 321 -8.35 -13.93 27.36
CA GLN A 321 -6.99 -13.95 27.90
C GLN A 321 -6.97 -14.19 29.41
N ASP A 322 -6.16 -15.16 29.85
CA ASP A 322 -6.01 -15.59 31.25
C ASP A 322 -7.30 -16.11 31.92
N LYS A 323 -8.37 -16.38 31.15
CA LYS A 323 -9.64 -16.92 31.67
C LYS A 323 -9.74 -18.43 31.56
N VAL A 324 -9.03 -19.04 30.62
CA VAL A 324 -8.98 -20.50 30.42
C VAL A 324 -7.58 -20.95 30.04
N ARG A 325 -7.27 -22.24 30.16
CA ARG A 325 -5.97 -22.80 29.75
C ARG A 325 -5.89 -23.10 28.26
N PHE A 326 -7.01 -23.54 27.68
CA PHE A 326 -7.09 -23.92 26.29
C PHE A 326 -8.42 -23.47 25.70
N ALA A 327 -8.40 -23.04 24.44
CA ALA A 327 -9.59 -22.68 23.69
C ALA A 327 -9.72 -23.57 22.45
N GLY A 328 -10.93 -24.07 22.21
CA GLY A 328 -11.32 -24.72 20.97
C GLY A 328 -12.55 -24.05 20.37
N ALA A 329 -12.81 -24.29 19.10
CA ALA A 329 -14.02 -23.82 18.42
C ALA A 329 -14.81 -25.04 17.92
N LEU A 330 -16.07 -25.10 18.35
CA LEU A 330 -17.07 -26.06 17.92
C LEU A 330 -17.87 -25.47 16.76
N VAL A 331 -17.82 -26.12 15.60
CA VAL A 331 -18.68 -25.83 14.45
C VAL A 331 -20.02 -26.52 14.65
N LEU A 332 -21.05 -25.74 14.98
CA LEU A 332 -22.42 -26.21 15.19
C LEU A 332 -22.94 -26.95 13.95
N ASN A 333 -23.82 -27.93 14.19
CA ASN A 333 -24.50 -28.64 13.11
C ASN A 333 -25.45 -27.66 12.39
N GLU A 334 -25.57 -27.79 11.06
CA GLU A 334 -26.46 -26.94 10.24
C GLU A 334 -27.93 -27.01 10.65
N ASN A 335 -28.34 -28.11 11.29
CA ASN A 335 -29.70 -28.31 11.78
C ASN A 335 -29.98 -27.66 13.15
N VAL A 336 -28.96 -27.10 13.81
CA VAL A 336 -29.15 -26.37 15.07
C VAL A 336 -29.54 -24.92 14.76
N ASP A 337 -30.77 -24.56 15.12
CA ASP A 337 -31.28 -23.20 14.97
C ASP A 337 -30.75 -22.29 16.09
N ILE A 338 -29.80 -21.43 15.77
CA ILE A 338 -29.17 -20.50 16.72
C ILE A 338 -30.11 -19.38 17.21
N THR A 339 -31.29 -19.23 16.61
CA THR A 339 -32.30 -18.24 17.07
C THR A 339 -33.05 -18.74 18.30
N GLN A 340 -33.02 -20.06 18.55
CA GLN A 340 -33.66 -20.73 19.66
C GLN A 340 -32.62 -21.26 20.65
N PRO A 341 -33.00 -21.49 21.91
CA PRO A 341 -32.06 -21.98 22.90
C PRO A 341 -31.65 -23.42 22.54
N PHE A 342 -30.40 -23.74 22.79
CA PHE A 342 -29.89 -25.09 22.64
C PHE A 342 -29.05 -25.46 23.86
N THR A 343 -29.00 -26.73 24.19
CA THR A 343 -28.27 -27.23 25.35
C THR A 343 -26.96 -27.85 24.92
N VAL A 344 -25.86 -27.43 25.54
CA VAL A 344 -24.56 -28.11 25.37
C VAL A 344 -24.40 -29.11 26.49
N LEU A 345 -24.13 -30.36 26.10
CA LEU A 345 -24.00 -31.51 26.98
C LEU A 345 -22.54 -31.96 26.98
N TYR A 346 -22.03 -32.33 28.16
CA TYR A 346 -20.76 -33.04 28.27
C TYR A 346 -20.98 -34.37 28.97
N ASP A 347 -20.79 -35.48 28.24
CA ASP A 347 -20.89 -36.82 28.80
C ASP A 347 -19.79 -37.00 29.85
N SER A 348 -20.13 -37.22 31.13
CA SER A 348 -19.20 -37.53 32.23
C SER A 348 -19.22 -39.01 32.67
N GLY A 349 -20.03 -39.84 31.99
CA GLY A 349 -20.24 -41.27 32.28
C GLY A 349 -19.01 -42.17 32.06
N ILE A 350 -19.15 -43.45 32.38
CA ILE A 350 -18.08 -44.45 32.16
C ILE A 350 -18.11 -44.98 30.71
N GLU A 351 -19.29 -45.06 30.10
CA GLU A 351 -19.51 -45.40 28.70
C GLU A 351 -19.91 -44.14 27.92
N ALA A 352 -19.22 -43.86 26.81
CA ALA A 352 -19.57 -42.73 25.94
C ALA A 352 -20.93 -42.97 25.25
N ASN A 353 -21.75 -41.92 25.15
CA ASN A 353 -23.07 -41.86 24.49
C ASN A 353 -24.27 -42.39 25.31
N SER A 354 -24.20 -42.39 26.65
CA SER A 354 -25.24 -43.01 27.49
C SER A 354 -26.44 -42.13 27.87
N TYR A 355 -26.47 -40.83 27.54
CA TYR A 355 -27.71 -40.02 27.61
C TYR A 355 -28.24 -39.62 29.02
N ALA A 356 -27.79 -40.24 30.14
CA ALA A 356 -28.67 -40.44 31.29
C ALA A 356 -28.60 -39.45 32.47
N ASP A 357 -27.46 -38.79 32.74
CA ASP A 357 -27.30 -37.81 33.82
C ASP A 357 -26.02 -36.98 33.58
N PHE A 358 -26.13 -35.79 33.01
CA PHE A 358 -24.96 -35.03 32.54
C PHE A 358 -25.00 -33.56 32.94
N PRO A 359 -23.83 -32.97 33.23
CA PRO A 359 -23.69 -31.52 33.26
C PRO A 359 -24.10 -30.96 31.90
N GLN A 360 -25.05 -30.03 31.97
CA GLN A 360 -25.64 -29.40 30.81
C GLN A 360 -25.80 -27.92 31.09
N VAL A 361 -25.65 -27.11 30.05
CA VAL A 361 -25.93 -25.69 30.09
C VAL A 361 -26.80 -25.32 28.91
N GLU A 362 -27.87 -24.60 29.18
CA GLU A 362 -28.69 -23.99 28.14
C GLU A 362 -27.98 -22.73 27.66
N TYR A 363 -27.76 -22.63 26.36
CA TYR A 363 -27.12 -21.49 25.72
C TYR A 363 -28.09 -20.87 24.71
N GLN A 364 -28.34 -19.58 24.86
CA GLN A 364 -29.10 -18.77 23.92
C GLN A 364 -28.15 -17.72 23.35
N VAL A 365 -28.03 -17.64 22.02
CA VAL A 365 -27.23 -16.57 21.42
C VAL A 365 -27.86 -15.22 21.76
N PRO A 366 -27.11 -14.30 22.40
CA PRO A 366 -27.66 -12.99 22.76
C PRO A 366 -28.12 -12.20 21.53
N PRO A 367 -29.13 -11.33 21.65
CA PRO A 367 -29.68 -10.58 20.51
C PRO A 367 -28.64 -9.80 19.70
N ILE A 368 -27.64 -9.20 20.37
CA ILE A 368 -26.54 -8.49 19.69
C ILE A 368 -25.70 -9.45 18.86
N ALA A 369 -25.25 -10.57 19.45
CA ALA A 369 -24.45 -11.57 18.76
C ALA A 369 -25.23 -12.27 17.64
N LEU A 370 -26.54 -12.47 17.83
CA LEU A 370 -27.44 -13.05 16.84
C LEU A 370 -27.63 -12.10 15.65
N ALA A 371 -27.84 -10.81 15.89
CA ALA A 371 -27.95 -9.81 14.84
C ALA A 371 -26.66 -9.71 14.02
N LEU A 372 -25.50 -9.70 14.69
CA LEU A 372 -24.20 -9.78 14.02
C LEU A 372 -24.04 -11.06 13.19
N ALA A 373 -24.47 -12.21 13.71
CA ALA A 373 -24.41 -13.49 13.00
C ALA A 373 -25.28 -13.54 11.74
N GLN A 374 -26.42 -12.84 11.77
CA GLN A 374 -27.42 -12.81 10.70
C GLN A 374 -27.25 -11.62 9.74
N GLY A 375 -26.37 -10.66 10.05
CA GLY A 375 -26.22 -9.42 9.29
C GLY A 375 -27.44 -8.51 9.35
N THR A 376 -28.25 -8.63 10.41
CA THR A 376 -29.48 -7.86 10.62
C THR A 376 -29.21 -6.65 11.52
N ALA A 377 -30.10 -5.65 11.48
CA ALA A 377 -30.02 -4.50 12.39
C ALA A 377 -30.07 -4.98 13.85
N VAL A 378 -29.16 -4.45 14.67
CA VAL A 378 -29.24 -4.66 16.13
C VAL A 378 -30.46 -3.92 16.66
N PRO A 379 -31.35 -4.58 17.43
CA PRO A 379 -32.57 -3.92 17.89
C PRO A 379 -32.25 -2.66 18.74
N PRO A 380 -32.97 -1.54 18.53
CA PRO A 380 -32.66 -0.26 19.17
C PRO A 380 -32.62 -0.31 20.70
N GLU A 381 -33.36 -1.22 21.33
CA GLU A 381 -33.37 -1.42 22.77
C GLU A 381 -32.03 -1.92 23.36
N PHE A 382 -31.17 -2.50 22.52
CA PHE A 382 -29.82 -2.95 22.91
C PHE A 382 -28.73 -1.95 22.53
N LEU A 383 -29.10 -0.83 21.92
CA LEU A 383 -28.21 0.28 21.60
C LEU A 383 -28.46 1.42 22.60
N PRO A 384 -27.43 2.22 22.95
CA PRO A 384 -27.64 3.41 23.74
C PRO A 384 -28.63 4.34 23.02
N PRO A 385 -29.48 5.09 23.74
CA PRO A 385 -30.41 6.02 23.13
C PRO A 385 -29.65 6.95 22.19
N SER A 386 -30.03 6.93 20.91
CA SER A 386 -29.40 7.71 19.85
C SER A 386 -29.42 9.19 20.21
N GLN A 387 -28.28 9.75 20.57
CA GLN A 387 -28.12 11.19 20.75
C GLN A 387 -27.71 11.91 19.46
N TYR A 388 -27.82 11.24 18.31
CA TYR A 388 -27.49 11.79 17.01
C TYR A 388 -28.66 11.56 16.05
N ASP A 389 -29.43 12.63 15.82
CA ASP A 389 -30.26 12.77 14.62
C ASP A 389 -29.32 12.71 13.41
N PHE A 390 -29.52 11.70 12.57
CA PHE A 390 -28.83 11.55 11.29
C PHE A 390 -29.57 12.42 10.26
N ASP A 391 -29.42 13.73 10.35
CA ASP A 391 -29.97 14.71 9.40
C ASP A 391 -28.91 15.75 8.96
N ASP A 392 -27.61 15.41 9.09
CA ASP A 392 -26.53 16.29 8.65
C ASP A 392 -25.40 15.52 7.97
N TYR A 393 -25.63 15.07 6.74
CA TYR A 393 -24.53 14.88 5.78
C TYR A 393 -24.21 16.23 5.15
N GLY A 394 -23.65 17.10 5.98
CA GLY A 394 -23.43 18.50 5.67
C GLY A 394 -22.30 19.15 6.47
N ASP A 395 -21.46 18.38 7.16
CA ASP A 395 -20.17 18.84 7.66
C ASP A 395 -19.31 17.60 7.96
N TYR A 396 -18.66 17.06 6.93
CA TYR A 396 -17.30 16.63 7.19
C TYR A 396 -16.57 17.91 7.54
N GLU A 397 -16.27 18.13 8.82
CA GLU A 397 -15.12 18.96 9.13
C GLU A 397 -14.00 18.37 8.26
N ASP A 398 -13.49 19.17 7.31
CA ASP A 398 -12.30 18.88 6.54
C ASP A 398 -11.23 18.46 7.57
N GLU A 399 -11.11 17.16 7.86
CA GLU A 399 -9.88 16.61 8.43
C GLU A 399 -8.85 16.96 7.37
N GLY A 400 -8.17 18.09 7.59
CA GLY A 400 -7.30 18.64 6.59
C GLY A 400 -6.34 17.55 6.19
N VAL A 401 -6.00 17.45 4.91
CA VAL A 401 -5.04 16.47 4.36
C VAL A 401 -3.82 16.26 5.26
N PHE A 402 -3.42 17.32 5.98
CA PHE A 402 -2.34 17.31 6.96
C PHE A 402 -2.60 16.48 8.23
N GLU A 403 -3.81 16.48 8.78
CA GLU A 403 -4.21 15.73 9.96
C GLU A 403 -4.28 14.23 9.67
N SER A 404 -4.87 13.86 8.53
CA SER A 404 -4.85 12.48 8.02
C SER A 404 -3.42 11.97 7.76
N LEU A 405 -2.56 12.79 7.16
CA LEU A 405 -1.14 12.47 6.95
C LEU A 405 -0.37 12.24 8.27
N ILE A 406 -0.68 13.00 9.31
CA ILE A 406 -0.01 12.91 10.62
C ILE A 406 -0.49 11.68 11.39
N ASN A 407 -1.79 11.42 11.37
CA ASN A 407 -2.40 10.33 12.13
C ASN A 407 -2.03 8.96 11.55
N ASN A 408 -1.87 8.86 10.23
CA ASN A 408 -1.52 7.61 9.54
C ASN A 408 -0.01 7.35 9.41
N ALA A 409 0.85 8.28 9.84
CA ALA A 409 2.30 8.16 9.63
C ALA A 409 3.00 7.24 10.65
N SER A 410 3.84 6.34 10.14
CA SER A 410 4.84 5.60 10.92
C SER A 410 5.95 6.55 11.39
N TRP A 411 5.80 7.13 12.60
CA TRP A 411 6.76 8.06 13.17
C TRP A 411 8.22 7.56 13.24
N PRO A 412 8.51 6.27 13.46
CA PRO A 412 9.87 5.75 13.36
C PRO A 412 10.50 5.91 11.97
N GLU A 413 9.75 5.63 10.91
CA GLU A 413 10.19 5.79 9.52
C GLU A 413 10.39 7.26 9.17
N VAL A 414 9.44 8.12 9.56
CA VAL A 414 9.54 9.57 9.38
C VAL A 414 10.80 10.12 10.07
N ALA A 415 11.05 9.71 11.31
CA ALA A 415 12.24 10.16 12.05
C ALA A 415 13.55 9.67 11.41
N ALA A 416 13.60 8.42 10.96
CA ALA A 416 14.76 7.85 10.26
C ALA A 416 15.01 8.55 8.92
N LEU A 417 13.96 8.84 8.16
CA LEU A 417 14.04 9.60 6.91
C LEU A 417 14.53 11.03 7.17
N LEU A 418 13.96 11.76 8.13
CA LEU A 418 14.41 13.12 8.48
C LEU A 418 15.90 13.15 8.89
N ALA A 419 16.36 12.15 9.64
CA ALA A 419 17.76 12.00 9.98
C ALA A 419 18.63 11.78 8.72
N LEU A 420 18.17 10.96 7.78
CA LEU A 420 18.84 10.77 6.49
C LEU A 420 18.88 12.06 5.66
N LEU A 421 17.77 12.80 5.56
CA LEU A 421 17.71 14.08 4.84
C LEU A 421 18.70 15.09 5.44
N ALA A 422 18.78 15.15 6.78
CA ALA A 422 19.73 15.99 7.51
C ALA A 422 21.19 15.58 7.25
N MET A 423 21.48 14.27 7.23
CA MET A 423 22.80 13.75 6.87
C MET A 423 23.17 14.12 5.43
N VAL A 424 22.25 14.00 4.48
CA VAL A 424 22.44 14.38 3.08
C VAL A 424 22.76 15.87 2.97
N MET A 425 21.99 16.75 3.61
CA MET A 425 22.28 18.17 3.56
C MET A 425 23.58 18.54 4.26
N THR A 426 23.90 17.89 5.38
CA THR A 426 25.18 18.10 6.08
C THR A 426 26.36 17.71 5.20
N SER A 427 26.27 16.56 4.52
CA SER A 427 27.27 16.09 3.55
C SER A 427 27.44 17.07 2.40
N PHE A 428 26.33 17.53 1.80
CA PHE A 428 26.32 18.49 0.70
C PHE A 428 26.91 19.86 1.09
N LEU A 429 26.52 20.42 2.24
CA LEU A 429 26.98 21.75 2.66
C LEU A 429 28.44 21.73 3.13
N ARG A 430 28.86 20.69 3.86
CA ARG A 430 30.25 20.60 4.36
C ARG A 430 31.25 20.21 3.27
N LYS A 431 30.80 19.78 2.09
CA LYS A 431 31.65 19.36 0.96
C LYS A 431 32.79 18.45 1.42
N SER A 432 32.44 17.41 2.19
CA SER A 432 33.40 16.48 2.79
C SER A 432 33.29 15.10 2.16
N ALA A 433 34.42 14.57 1.66
CA ALA A 433 34.46 13.24 1.07
C ALA A 433 34.05 12.13 2.06
N LYS A 434 34.45 12.25 3.33
CA LYS A 434 34.12 11.25 4.36
C LYS A 434 32.61 11.21 4.63
N LEU A 435 31.99 12.37 4.83
CA LEU A 435 30.54 12.47 5.07
C LEU A 435 29.75 11.94 3.87
N ARG A 436 30.17 12.27 2.65
CA ARG A 436 29.56 11.72 1.43
C ARG A 436 29.50 10.20 1.44
N TRP A 437 30.62 9.52 1.73
CA TRP A 437 30.65 8.06 1.74
C TRP A 437 29.80 7.45 2.86
N VAL A 438 29.77 8.07 4.04
CA VAL A 438 28.89 7.64 5.14
C VAL A 438 27.43 7.78 4.76
N THR A 439 27.03 8.92 4.20
CA THR A 439 25.66 9.16 3.73
C THR A 439 25.27 8.19 2.63
N LEU A 440 26.16 7.91 1.66
CA LEU A 440 25.89 6.95 0.59
C LEU A 440 25.71 5.52 1.12
N ALA A 441 26.53 5.10 2.09
CA ALA A 441 26.40 3.80 2.71
C ALA A 441 25.05 3.67 3.44
N PHE A 442 24.69 4.68 4.24
CA PHE A 442 23.43 4.69 4.97
C PHE A 442 22.23 4.73 4.02
N THR A 443 22.27 5.56 2.98
CA THR A 443 21.23 5.65 1.95
C THR A 443 21.01 4.30 1.25
N LEU A 444 22.10 3.62 0.87
CA LEU A 444 22.01 2.31 0.23
C LEU A 444 21.45 1.25 1.16
N ALA A 445 21.87 1.23 2.43
CA ALA A 445 21.39 0.27 3.41
C ALA A 445 19.92 0.52 3.79
N TYR A 446 19.58 1.77 4.14
CA TYR A 446 18.26 2.16 4.61
C TYR A 446 17.24 2.19 3.46
N LEU A 447 17.33 3.17 2.55
CA LEU A 447 16.34 3.29 1.45
C LEU A 447 16.44 2.16 0.42
N GLY A 448 17.61 1.55 0.27
CA GLY A 448 17.78 0.44 -0.67
C GLY A 448 17.27 -0.89 -0.13
N PHE A 449 17.76 -1.35 1.02
CA PHE A 449 17.52 -2.73 1.48
C PHE A 449 16.57 -2.88 2.67
N TYR A 450 16.41 -1.84 3.50
CA TYR A 450 15.58 -1.93 4.71
C TYR A 450 14.16 -1.39 4.47
N ASP A 451 14.07 -0.14 4.02
CA ASP A 451 12.82 0.62 3.93
C ASP A 451 12.19 0.48 2.54
N GLY A 452 13.01 0.46 1.48
CA GLY A 452 12.55 0.39 0.10
C GLY A 452 11.91 1.68 -0.43
N THR A 453 11.67 2.70 0.40
CA THR A 453 11.05 3.95 -0.06
C THR A 453 12.05 4.83 -0.83
N PHE A 454 11.92 4.87 -2.15
CA PHE A 454 12.73 5.76 -2.99
C PHE A 454 11.95 6.30 -4.18
N LEU A 455 12.31 7.51 -4.64
CA LEU A 455 11.77 8.04 -5.88
C LEU A 455 12.18 7.20 -7.09
N SER A 456 11.17 6.93 -7.90
CA SER A 456 11.21 6.18 -9.15
C SER A 456 10.53 6.99 -10.26
N VAL A 457 10.65 6.53 -11.50
CA VAL A 457 9.81 7.01 -12.60
C VAL A 457 8.35 6.57 -12.45
N SER A 458 8.08 5.47 -11.72
CA SER A 458 6.70 5.03 -11.47
C SER A 458 5.93 6.07 -10.68
N HIS A 459 6.56 6.81 -9.76
CA HIS A 459 5.92 7.94 -9.09
C HIS A 459 5.50 9.05 -10.06
N ILE A 460 6.27 9.28 -11.13
CA ILE A 460 5.90 10.27 -12.16
C ILE A 460 4.73 9.76 -12.99
N THR A 461 4.81 8.51 -13.48
CA THR A 461 3.75 7.94 -14.32
C THR A 461 2.46 7.72 -13.56
N ASN A 462 2.55 7.25 -12.31
CA ASN A 462 1.40 7.04 -11.44
C ASN A 462 0.84 8.39 -10.96
N GLY A 463 1.67 9.41 -10.73
CA GLY A 463 1.17 10.74 -10.37
C GLY A 463 0.42 11.41 -11.53
N ILE A 464 0.77 11.09 -12.78
CA ILE A 464 0.00 11.51 -13.96
C ILE A 464 -1.35 10.79 -14.03
N LYS A 465 -1.39 9.49 -13.68
CA LYS A 465 -2.60 8.66 -13.76
C LYS A 465 -3.56 8.86 -12.59
N LEU A 466 -3.04 8.82 -11.37
CA LEU A 466 -3.79 8.83 -10.11
C LEU A 466 -3.90 10.23 -9.49
N GLY A 467 -3.16 11.22 -10.01
CA GLY A 467 -3.16 12.57 -9.48
C GLY A 467 -2.29 12.76 -8.23
N PRO A 468 -2.36 13.95 -7.58
CA PRO A 468 -1.51 14.29 -6.44
C PRO A 468 -1.86 13.54 -5.15
N SER A 469 -3.06 12.96 -5.05
CA SER A 469 -3.54 12.19 -3.89
C SER A 469 -2.61 11.03 -3.52
N MET A 470 -1.96 10.39 -4.51
CA MET A 470 -1.01 9.29 -4.25
C MET A 470 0.18 9.70 -3.36
N PHE A 471 0.55 10.99 -3.34
CA PHE A 471 1.62 11.49 -2.48
C PHE A 471 1.10 11.99 -1.15
N LEU A 472 -0.20 12.32 -1.07
CA LEU A 472 -0.83 12.91 0.11
C LEU A 472 -1.32 11.84 1.09
N ASN A 473 -1.14 10.55 0.77
CA ASN A 473 -1.51 9.42 1.64
C ASN A 473 -0.29 8.76 2.31
N ASP A 474 0.94 9.12 1.90
CA ASP A 474 2.20 8.56 2.42
C ASP A 474 3.15 9.70 2.80
N LEU A 475 3.21 9.99 4.11
CA LEU A 475 4.01 11.09 4.64
C LEU A 475 5.53 10.93 4.36
N PRO A 476 6.17 9.76 4.59
CA PRO A 476 7.55 9.53 4.17
C PRO A 476 7.82 9.82 2.68
N LEU A 477 6.97 9.31 1.78
CA LEU A 477 7.11 9.55 0.35
C LEU A 477 6.95 11.04 0.01
N LEU A 478 5.97 11.72 0.60
CA LEU A 478 5.73 13.15 0.42
C LEU A 478 6.95 13.97 0.81
N LEU A 479 7.54 13.70 1.98
CA LEU A 479 8.75 14.37 2.46
C LEU A 479 9.91 14.16 1.49
N LEU A 480 10.06 12.96 0.95
CA LEU A 480 11.13 12.63 0.01
C LEU A 480 10.92 13.33 -1.35
N VAL A 481 9.68 13.43 -1.84
CA VAL A 481 9.30 14.20 -3.04
C VAL A 481 9.59 15.68 -2.86
N ILE A 482 9.09 16.29 -1.77
CA ILE A 482 9.28 17.71 -1.47
C ILE A 482 10.76 18.03 -1.36
N PHE A 483 11.51 17.24 -0.58
CA PHE A 483 12.95 17.43 -0.44
C PHE A 483 13.67 17.36 -1.80
N THR A 484 13.30 16.40 -2.64
CA THR A 484 13.92 16.21 -3.96
C THR A 484 13.60 17.37 -4.91
N LEU A 485 12.36 17.84 -4.93
CA LEU A 485 11.95 18.98 -5.76
C LEU A 485 12.64 20.26 -5.30
N VAL A 486 12.61 20.56 -4.00
CA VAL A 486 13.25 21.74 -3.41
C VAL A 486 14.75 21.74 -3.70
N THR A 487 15.45 20.66 -3.39
CA THR A 487 16.90 20.60 -3.63
C THR A 487 17.24 20.67 -5.11
N THR A 488 16.45 20.05 -5.98
CA THR A 488 16.63 20.10 -7.44
C THR A 488 16.41 21.49 -8.01
N LEU A 489 15.37 22.20 -7.54
CA LEU A 489 15.05 23.55 -7.98
C LEU A 489 16.10 24.56 -7.52
N PHE A 490 16.68 24.38 -6.33
CA PHE A 490 17.62 25.36 -5.80
C PHE A 490 19.08 25.08 -6.21
N TRP A 491 19.56 23.85 -6.08
CA TRP A 491 20.96 23.50 -6.32
C TRP A 491 21.18 22.56 -7.51
N GLY A 492 20.12 22.06 -8.16
CA GLY A 492 20.21 20.97 -9.12
C GLY A 492 20.14 19.60 -8.45
N ARG A 493 20.43 18.51 -9.18
CA ARG A 493 20.04 17.13 -8.82
C ARG A 493 20.76 16.49 -7.63
N VAL A 494 20.64 17.06 -6.43
CA VAL A 494 21.25 16.55 -5.19
C VAL A 494 20.79 15.11 -4.90
N PHE A 495 19.51 14.81 -5.13
CA PHE A 495 18.93 13.46 -4.98
C PHE A 495 19.76 12.38 -5.68
N CYS A 496 20.06 12.57 -6.98
CA CYS A 496 20.79 11.59 -7.79
C CYS A 496 22.20 11.28 -7.27
N SER A 497 22.80 12.17 -6.46
CA SER A 497 24.17 12.00 -5.96
C SER A 497 24.30 11.48 -4.55
N SER A 498 23.27 11.65 -3.70
CA SER A 498 23.37 11.45 -2.25
C SER A 498 22.19 10.71 -1.64
N LEU A 499 21.04 10.65 -2.32
CA LEU A 499 19.78 10.08 -1.79
C LEU A 499 19.24 8.92 -2.63
N CYS A 500 19.62 8.84 -3.90
CA CYS A 500 19.29 7.70 -4.76
C CYS A 500 20.12 6.46 -4.37
N PRO A 501 19.52 5.35 -3.90
CA PRO A 501 20.25 4.15 -3.50
C PRO A 501 20.97 3.50 -4.70
N PHE A 502 20.37 3.51 -5.90
CA PHE A 502 21.04 2.98 -7.09
C PHE A 502 22.20 3.86 -7.58
N GLY A 503 22.13 5.18 -7.34
CA GLY A 503 23.25 6.08 -7.54
C GLY A 503 24.41 5.76 -6.60
N ALA A 504 24.10 5.47 -5.33
CA ALA A 504 25.07 5.03 -4.34
C ALA A 504 25.70 3.70 -4.73
N LEU A 505 24.89 2.72 -5.15
CA LEU A 505 25.36 1.42 -5.62
C LEU A 505 26.38 1.53 -6.76
N GLN A 506 26.12 2.38 -7.76
CA GLN A 506 27.07 2.61 -8.86
C GLN A 506 28.37 3.29 -8.39
N ASP A 507 28.30 4.22 -7.42
CA ASP A 507 29.49 4.84 -6.83
C ASP A 507 30.32 3.80 -6.05
N PHE A 508 29.68 2.89 -5.30
CA PHE A 508 30.37 1.78 -4.64
C PHE A 508 30.97 0.81 -5.66
N LEU A 509 30.22 0.41 -6.68
CA LEU A 509 30.67 -0.51 -7.71
C LEU A 509 31.94 0.02 -8.40
N THR A 510 31.93 1.28 -8.82
CA THR A 510 33.09 1.93 -9.46
C THR A 510 34.26 2.16 -8.49
N ARG A 511 34.01 2.20 -7.17
CA ARG A 511 35.07 2.29 -6.16
C ARG A 511 35.81 0.97 -5.95
N PHE A 512 35.11 -0.16 -6.07
CA PHE A 512 35.66 -1.51 -5.90
C PHE A 512 36.24 -2.10 -7.20
N VAL A 513 35.69 -1.71 -8.36
CA VAL A 513 36.20 -2.16 -9.66
C VAL A 513 37.56 -1.52 -9.97
N PRO A 514 38.58 -2.29 -10.41
CA PRO A 514 39.89 -1.74 -10.75
C PRO A 514 39.83 -0.70 -11.87
N LYS A 515 40.59 0.40 -11.73
CA LYS A 515 40.65 1.48 -12.74
C LYS A 515 41.05 1.03 -14.15
N LYS A 516 41.72 -0.12 -14.29
CA LYS A 516 42.10 -0.69 -15.60
C LYS A 516 40.90 -1.20 -16.41
N LEU A 517 39.81 -1.59 -15.74
CA LEU A 517 38.58 -2.06 -16.39
C LEU A 517 37.64 -0.89 -16.72
N GLN A 518 37.85 0.25 -16.07
CA GLN A 518 37.07 1.46 -16.30
C GLN A 518 37.52 2.14 -17.60
N ARG A 519 36.55 2.50 -18.45
CA ARG A 519 36.78 3.14 -19.75
C ARG A 519 35.96 4.41 -19.87
N GLU A 520 36.55 5.43 -20.45
CA GLU A 520 35.83 6.63 -20.87
C GLU A 520 35.33 6.45 -22.30
N LEU A 521 34.07 6.80 -22.55
CA LEU A 521 33.49 6.76 -23.89
C LEU A 521 33.97 7.97 -24.71
N PRO A 522 34.23 7.81 -26.01
CA PRO A 522 34.50 8.94 -26.89
C PRO A 522 33.37 9.97 -26.82
N GLN A 523 33.71 11.26 -26.78
CA GLN A 523 32.76 12.35 -26.54
C GLN A 523 31.60 12.37 -27.55
N ALA A 524 31.88 12.11 -28.84
CA ALA A 524 30.82 12.06 -29.86
C ALA A 524 29.76 10.97 -29.61
N ILE A 525 30.14 9.85 -28.99
CA ILE A 525 29.21 8.78 -28.62
C ILE A 525 28.47 9.17 -27.33
N HIS A 526 29.20 9.72 -26.36
CA HIS A 526 28.63 10.22 -25.11
C HIS A 526 27.48 11.19 -25.38
N ASP A 527 27.72 12.22 -26.19
CA ASP A 527 26.75 13.29 -26.46
C ASP A 527 25.46 12.79 -27.11
N LYS A 528 25.56 11.78 -27.99
CA LYS A 528 24.38 11.16 -28.61
C LYS A 528 23.65 10.22 -27.65
N ALA A 529 24.39 9.41 -26.90
CA ALA A 529 23.83 8.45 -25.97
C ALA A 529 23.08 9.11 -24.80
N LEU A 530 23.44 10.33 -24.42
CA LEU A 530 22.71 11.11 -23.41
C LEU A 530 21.23 11.28 -23.74
N TYR A 531 20.85 11.33 -25.02
CA TYR A 531 19.45 11.51 -25.43
C TYR A 531 18.58 10.26 -25.22
N ILE A 532 19.20 9.07 -25.03
CA ILE A 532 18.46 7.82 -24.86
C ILE A 532 17.53 7.88 -23.64
N LYS A 533 18.01 8.33 -22.48
CA LYS A 533 17.16 8.47 -21.27
C LYS A 533 16.01 9.46 -21.44
N TYR A 534 16.17 10.50 -22.26
CA TYR A 534 15.11 11.45 -22.55
C TYR A 534 14.08 10.84 -23.51
N GLY A 535 14.53 10.02 -24.46
CA GLY A 535 13.64 9.19 -25.28
C GLY A 535 12.84 8.18 -24.45
N ILE A 536 13.50 7.48 -23.51
CA ILE A 536 12.83 6.56 -22.57
C ILE A 536 11.80 7.32 -21.75
N LEU A 537 12.16 8.47 -21.16
CA LEU A 537 11.22 9.30 -20.41
C LEU A 537 10.03 9.75 -21.26
N ALA A 538 10.26 10.21 -22.48
CA ALA A 538 9.20 10.63 -23.39
C ALA A 538 8.24 9.49 -23.72
N VAL A 539 8.76 8.29 -24.00
CA VAL A 539 7.94 7.08 -24.22
C VAL A 539 7.13 6.75 -22.98
N LEU A 540 7.73 6.77 -21.78
CA LEU A 540 7.01 6.47 -20.54
C LEU A 540 5.91 7.50 -20.24
N ILE A 541 6.14 8.79 -20.52
CA ILE A 541 5.12 9.83 -20.36
C ILE A 541 3.99 9.62 -21.36
N VAL A 542 4.30 9.39 -22.64
CA VAL A 542 3.27 9.14 -23.67
C VAL A 542 2.42 7.92 -23.29
N LEU A 543 3.06 6.80 -22.92
CA LEU A 543 2.35 5.61 -22.49
C LEU A 543 1.54 5.84 -21.22
N ALA A 544 2.00 6.68 -20.29
CA ALA A 544 1.22 7.04 -19.12
C ALA A 544 -0.08 7.80 -19.46
N PHE A 545 -0.11 8.55 -20.57
CA PHE A 545 -1.31 9.24 -21.05
C PHE A 545 -2.18 8.40 -22.01
N THR A 546 -1.58 7.48 -22.77
CA THR A 546 -2.28 6.81 -23.88
C THR A 546 -2.61 5.34 -23.61
N SER A 547 -2.05 4.72 -22.57
CA SER A 547 -2.15 3.27 -22.38
C SER A 547 -2.18 2.86 -20.91
N GLU A 548 -2.87 1.76 -20.62
CA GLU A 548 -2.86 1.15 -19.30
C GLU A 548 -1.62 0.28 -19.02
N LEU A 549 -0.78 0.04 -20.03
CA LEU A 549 0.41 -0.79 -19.91
C LEU A 549 1.54 -0.10 -19.13
N SER A 550 1.82 -0.60 -17.92
CA SER A 550 2.94 -0.17 -17.09
C SER A 550 4.27 -0.84 -17.51
N VAL A 551 5.04 -0.17 -18.37
CA VAL A 551 6.34 -0.69 -18.87
C VAL A 551 7.58 -0.17 -18.12
N PHE A 552 7.41 0.66 -17.10
CA PHE A 552 8.53 1.30 -16.39
C PHE A 552 9.50 0.28 -15.76
N GLN A 553 9.02 -0.88 -15.33
CA GLN A 553 9.81 -1.96 -14.71
C GLN A 553 11.01 -2.42 -15.56
N TYR A 554 10.93 -2.32 -16.89
CA TYR A 554 12.03 -2.71 -17.79
C TYR A 554 13.12 -1.65 -17.89
N PHE A 555 12.77 -0.39 -17.65
CA PHE A 555 13.68 0.74 -17.70
C PHE A 555 14.23 1.12 -16.33
N GLU A 556 13.65 0.55 -15.26
CA GLU A 556 14.00 0.83 -13.89
C GLU A 556 14.30 -0.46 -13.11
N PRO A 557 15.55 -0.95 -13.12
CA PRO A 557 15.89 -2.24 -12.51
C PRO A 557 16.05 -2.16 -10.98
N PHE A 558 15.64 -1.06 -10.33
CA PHE A 558 15.82 -0.87 -8.89
C PHE A 558 15.03 -1.90 -8.09
N GLY A 559 13.76 -2.09 -8.44
CA GLY A 559 12.90 -3.03 -7.75
C GLY A 559 13.34 -4.49 -7.91
N THR A 560 14.03 -4.81 -9.01
CA THR A 560 14.63 -6.14 -9.20
C THR A 560 15.66 -6.46 -8.13
N LEU A 561 16.51 -5.49 -7.78
CA LEU A 561 17.57 -5.67 -6.80
C LEU A 561 17.05 -5.56 -5.36
N PHE A 562 16.27 -4.51 -5.08
CA PHE A 562 15.88 -4.14 -3.72
C PHE A 562 14.66 -4.90 -3.21
N TYR A 563 13.72 -5.29 -4.09
CA TYR A 563 12.54 -6.10 -3.74
C TYR A 563 12.65 -7.55 -4.25
N PHE A 564 13.83 -7.97 -4.71
CA PHE A 564 14.14 -9.34 -5.15
C PHE A 564 13.11 -9.94 -6.14
N SER A 565 13.10 -9.45 -7.38
CA SER A 565 12.15 -9.93 -8.40
C SER A 565 12.40 -11.40 -8.77
N GLN A 566 11.34 -12.16 -9.04
CA GLN A 566 11.45 -13.55 -9.54
C GLN A 566 11.67 -13.64 -11.07
N SER A 567 11.66 -12.50 -11.79
CA SER A 567 11.82 -12.46 -13.24
C SER A 567 13.29 -12.56 -13.67
N ILE A 568 13.64 -13.67 -14.32
CA ILE A 568 14.98 -13.90 -14.90
C ILE A 568 15.34 -12.80 -15.91
N LEU A 569 14.36 -12.31 -16.69
CA LEU A 569 14.58 -11.24 -17.66
C LEU A 569 15.01 -9.94 -16.97
N LEU A 570 14.33 -9.56 -15.88
CA LEU A 570 14.66 -8.34 -15.14
C LEU A 570 16.03 -8.45 -14.47
N TRP A 571 16.38 -9.62 -13.93
CA TRP A 571 17.75 -9.89 -13.46
C TRP A 571 18.80 -9.78 -14.58
N GLY A 572 18.48 -10.28 -15.77
CA GLY A 572 19.35 -10.13 -16.95
C GLY A 572 19.60 -8.66 -17.30
N ILE A 573 18.55 -7.83 -17.31
CA ILE A 573 18.63 -6.39 -17.54
C ILE A 573 19.46 -5.71 -16.44
N LEU A 574 19.17 -5.99 -15.17
CA LEU A 574 19.90 -5.45 -14.02
C LEU A 574 21.40 -5.80 -14.10
N ILE A 575 21.75 -7.07 -14.32
CA ILE A 575 23.14 -7.52 -14.42
C ILE A 575 23.84 -6.83 -15.59
N ALA A 576 23.21 -6.73 -16.75
CA ALA A 576 23.78 -6.02 -17.90
C ALA A 576 24.06 -4.54 -17.58
N LEU A 577 23.14 -3.87 -16.90
CA LEU A 577 23.30 -2.46 -16.49
C LEU A 577 24.37 -2.28 -15.41
N LEU A 578 24.49 -3.20 -14.45
CA LEU A 578 25.55 -3.18 -13.45
C LEU A 578 26.92 -3.44 -14.08
N LEU A 579 27.02 -4.41 -15.00
CA LEU A 579 28.25 -4.66 -15.76
C LEU A 579 28.66 -3.42 -16.58
N ALA A 580 27.71 -2.78 -17.28
CA ALA A 580 27.98 -1.53 -17.98
C ALA A 580 28.42 -0.41 -17.01
N SER A 581 27.80 -0.33 -15.82
CA SER A 581 28.14 0.65 -14.77
C SER A 581 29.49 0.37 -14.09
N SER A 582 29.99 -0.87 -14.16
CA SER A 582 31.32 -1.24 -13.70
C SER A 582 32.41 -0.76 -14.67
N MET A 583 32.12 -0.76 -15.98
CA MET A 583 33.03 -0.31 -17.03
C MET A 583 32.99 1.20 -17.23
N VAL A 584 31.80 1.80 -17.19
CA VAL A 584 31.60 3.24 -17.37
C VAL A 584 30.94 3.81 -16.13
N SER A 585 31.62 4.75 -15.46
CA SER A 585 31.11 5.35 -14.23
C SER A 585 29.71 5.93 -14.42
N ARG A 586 28.80 5.53 -13.53
CA ARG A 586 27.38 5.94 -13.52
C ARG A 586 26.67 5.72 -14.87
N PHE A 587 26.98 4.64 -15.59
CA PHE A 587 26.43 4.35 -16.93
C PHE A 587 24.90 4.49 -16.99
N TYR A 588 24.18 3.86 -16.05
CA TYR A 588 22.72 3.89 -16.03
C TYR A 588 22.18 5.31 -15.79
N CYS A 589 22.72 6.03 -14.81
CA CYS A 589 22.31 7.42 -14.54
C CYS A 589 22.56 8.37 -15.71
N ARG A 590 23.58 8.09 -16.54
CA ARG A 590 23.93 8.91 -17.71
C ARG A 590 23.01 8.66 -18.89
N TYR A 591 22.71 7.40 -19.20
CA TYR A 591 22.15 7.01 -20.49
C TYR A 591 20.76 6.38 -20.44
N ALA A 592 20.34 5.81 -19.31
CA ALA A 592 19.12 5.02 -19.24
C ALA A 592 18.09 5.52 -18.22
N CYS A 593 18.52 6.17 -17.14
CA CYS A 593 17.65 6.56 -16.02
C CYS A 593 16.61 7.65 -16.41
N PRO A 594 15.32 7.31 -16.51
CA PRO A 594 14.29 8.28 -16.90
C PRO A 594 13.98 9.30 -15.79
N LEU A 595 14.00 8.88 -14.52
CA LEU A 595 13.89 9.82 -13.39
C LEU A 595 15.04 10.85 -13.39
N GLY A 596 16.26 10.42 -13.71
CA GLY A 596 17.41 11.30 -13.83
C GLY A 596 17.28 12.30 -15.00
N ALA A 597 16.60 11.92 -16.08
CA ALA A 597 16.26 12.80 -17.18
C ALA A 597 15.23 13.84 -16.74
N ALA A 598 14.15 13.43 -16.05
CA ALA A 598 13.12 14.33 -15.53
C ALA A 598 13.73 15.38 -14.58
N LEU A 599 14.51 14.93 -13.59
CA LEU A 599 15.22 15.81 -12.67
C LEU A 599 16.28 16.68 -13.36
N GLY A 600 16.78 16.28 -14.53
CA GLY A 600 17.75 17.02 -15.33
C GLY A 600 17.12 18.19 -16.09
N VAL A 601 15.87 18.02 -16.51
CA VAL A 601 15.06 19.11 -17.08
C VAL A 601 14.68 20.10 -15.98
N THR A 602 14.20 19.62 -14.82
CA THR A 602 13.82 20.51 -13.72
C THR A 602 14.99 21.29 -13.14
N SER A 603 16.20 20.72 -13.13
CA SER A 603 17.40 21.41 -12.65
C SER A 603 17.79 22.63 -13.49
N LEU A 604 17.31 22.78 -14.73
CA LEU A 604 17.61 23.95 -15.56
C LEU A 604 17.14 25.27 -14.95
N LEU A 605 16.10 25.21 -14.12
CA LEU A 605 15.53 26.34 -13.38
C LEU A 605 16.40 26.77 -12.19
N SER A 606 17.46 26.02 -11.86
CA SER A 606 18.27 26.28 -10.67
C SER A 606 19.09 27.57 -10.75
N PRO A 607 18.97 28.44 -9.72
CA PRO A 607 19.77 29.66 -9.64
C PRO A 607 21.21 29.40 -9.19
N TRP A 608 21.46 28.36 -8.39
CA TRP A 608 22.78 28.09 -7.80
C TRP A 608 23.56 27.02 -8.56
N LYS A 609 24.13 27.46 -9.68
CA LYS A 609 25.04 26.67 -10.52
C LYS A 609 26.47 26.71 -10.00
N ILE A 610 27.25 25.67 -10.29
CA ILE A 610 28.68 25.60 -9.95
C ILE A 610 29.44 26.63 -10.78
N ALA A 611 30.13 27.56 -10.12
CA ALA A 611 30.94 28.56 -10.80
C ALA A 611 32.23 27.96 -11.40
N ARG A 612 32.62 28.46 -12.59
CA ARG A 612 33.81 28.05 -13.32
C ARG A 612 34.54 29.27 -13.88
N VAL A 613 35.82 29.10 -14.20
CA VAL A 613 36.68 30.15 -14.73
C VAL A 613 37.31 29.72 -16.06
N PRO A 614 37.67 30.64 -16.98
CA PRO A 614 38.20 30.30 -18.30
C PRO A 614 39.45 29.41 -18.27
N GLN A 615 40.28 29.52 -17.24
CA GLN A 615 41.50 28.70 -17.07
C GLN A 615 41.22 27.20 -16.84
N CYS A 616 39.96 26.83 -16.61
CA CYS A 616 39.54 25.45 -16.53
C CYS A 616 39.80 24.68 -17.84
N ASP A 617 39.89 25.37 -18.98
CA ASP A 617 40.20 24.78 -20.29
C ASP A 617 41.60 24.12 -20.34
N VAL A 618 42.56 24.69 -19.60
CA VAL A 618 43.93 24.15 -19.49
C VAL A 618 44.03 23.12 -18.37
N CYS A 619 43.40 23.37 -17.22
CA CYS A 619 43.59 22.54 -16.03
C CYS A 619 42.97 21.15 -16.15
N LYS A 620 41.77 21.03 -16.75
CA LYS A 620 40.99 19.78 -16.96
C LYS A 620 40.82 18.81 -15.76
N VAL A 621 41.27 19.16 -14.56
CA VAL A 621 41.20 18.27 -13.38
C VAL A 621 39.77 17.96 -12.97
N CYS A 622 38.87 18.95 -13.02
CA CYS A 622 37.46 18.74 -12.69
C CYS A 622 36.73 17.97 -13.79
N GLU A 623 37.10 18.17 -15.06
CA GLU A 623 36.59 17.44 -16.21
C GLU A 623 36.91 15.95 -16.07
N ASN A 624 38.18 15.60 -15.86
CA ASN A 624 38.63 14.21 -15.64
C ASN A 624 38.12 13.60 -14.33
N ALA A 625 37.64 14.42 -13.39
CA ALA A 625 37.07 13.95 -12.12
C ALA A 625 35.55 13.79 -12.17
N CYS A 626 34.89 14.27 -13.21
CA CYS A 626 33.43 14.28 -13.29
C CYS A 626 32.91 12.87 -13.62
N PRO A 627 32.20 12.19 -12.71
CA PRO A 627 31.74 10.82 -12.95
C PRO A 627 30.70 10.72 -14.07
N THR A 628 30.00 11.81 -14.38
CA THR A 628 28.97 11.86 -15.43
C THR A 628 29.47 12.43 -16.76
N GLY A 629 30.68 12.98 -16.81
CA GLY A 629 31.21 13.64 -18.01
C GLY A 629 30.55 15.00 -18.33
N ALA A 630 29.85 15.60 -17.36
CA ALA A 630 29.08 16.83 -17.56
C ALA A 630 29.92 18.12 -17.68
N ILE A 631 31.24 18.06 -17.50
CA ILE A 631 32.12 19.24 -17.49
C ILE A 631 32.95 19.23 -18.77
N ARG A 632 33.02 20.37 -19.47
CA ARG A 632 33.84 20.58 -20.66
C ARG A 632 34.59 21.90 -20.52
N GLY A 633 35.88 21.84 -20.16
CA GLY A 633 36.68 23.03 -19.91
C GLY A 633 35.98 23.99 -18.91
N PRO A 634 35.63 25.23 -19.32
CA PRO A 634 34.93 26.19 -18.46
C PRO A 634 33.42 25.89 -18.31
N ASP A 635 32.82 25.11 -19.20
CA ASP A 635 31.37 24.90 -19.22
C ASP A 635 30.93 23.64 -18.47
N ILE A 636 29.73 23.69 -17.90
CA ILE A 636 29.08 22.54 -17.26
C ILE A 636 27.71 22.37 -17.89
N ASP A 637 27.46 21.19 -18.47
CA ASP A 637 26.11 20.79 -18.82
C ASP A 637 25.32 20.50 -17.54
N PHE A 638 24.51 21.46 -17.13
CA PHE A 638 23.77 21.39 -15.88
C PHE A 638 22.67 20.32 -15.88
N LYS A 639 22.16 19.94 -17.06
CA LYS A 639 21.20 18.82 -17.20
C LYS A 639 21.86 17.48 -16.93
N GLU A 640 23.18 17.41 -17.11
CA GLU A 640 24.00 16.20 -16.95
C GLU A 640 24.84 16.20 -15.66
N CYS A 641 24.94 17.35 -14.99
CA CYS A 641 25.51 17.45 -13.65
C CYS A 641 24.57 16.80 -12.62
N VAL A 642 25.05 15.78 -11.90
CA VAL A 642 24.29 15.15 -10.80
C VAL A 642 24.56 15.81 -9.44
N ARG A 643 25.30 16.94 -9.39
CA ARG A 643 25.66 17.63 -8.13
C ARG A 643 26.31 16.71 -7.08
N CYS A 644 27.23 15.86 -7.52
CA CYS A 644 28.01 14.98 -6.64
C CYS A 644 29.16 15.67 -5.88
N ASP A 645 29.43 16.94 -6.18
CA ASP A 645 30.42 17.81 -5.54
C ASP A 645 31.88 17.32 -5.55
N VAL A 646 32.20 16.23 -6.25
CA VAL A 646 33.58 15.71 -6.35
C VAL A 646 34.56 16.78 -6.86
N CYS A 647 34.11 17.63 -7.79
CA CYS A 647 34.91 18.74 -8.31
C CYS A 647 35.13 19.83 -7.25
N GLU A 648 34.08 20.22 -6.51
CA GLU A 648 34.16 21.22 -5.43
C GLU A 648 35.03 20.72 -4.27
N ILE A 649 34.86 19.46 -3.84
CA ILE A 649 35.66 18.82 -2.79
C ILE A 649 37.16 18.86 -3.15
N LYS A 650 37.51 18.53 -4.39
CA LYS A 650 38.91 18.57 -4.85
C LYS A 650 39.51 19.97 -4.82
N LEU A 651 38.74 20.97 -5.22
CA LEU A 651 39.15 22.39 -5.20
C LEU A 651 39.34 22.88 -3.76
N ILE A 652 38.41 22.59 -2.85
CA ILE A 652 38.47 22.98 -1.43
C ILE A 652 39.66 22.30 -0.73
N ALA A 653 39.81 20.98 -0.93
CA ALA A 653 40.90 20.21 -0.32
C ALA A 653 42.27 20.48 -0.96
N LYS A 654 42.33 21.27 -2.05
CA LYS A 654 43.54 21.54 -2.86
C LYS A 654 44.30 20.23 -3.19
N SER A 655 43.55 19.18 -3.51
CA SER A 655 44.07 17.82 -3.65
C SER A 655 44.17 17.38 -5.11
N GLY A 656 45.20 16.61 -5.45
CA GLY A 656 45.51 16.20 -6.83
C GLY A 656 46.44 17.18 -7.55
N VAL A 657 46.38 17.18 -8.90
CA VAL A 657 47.25 18.03 -9.76
C VAL A 657 46.87 19.52 -9.66
N CYS A 658 45.61 19.83 -9.32
CA CYS A 658 45.14 21.19 -9.06
C CYS A 658 45.23 21.50 -7.56
N LYS A 659 46.34 22.10 -7.11
CA LYS A 659 46.56 22.51 -5.71
C LYS A 659 46.05 23.93 -5.40
N HIS A 660 45.15 24.47 -6.22
CA HIS A 660 44.76 25.88 -6.19
C HIS A 660 43.24 26.02 -6.08
N SER A 661 42.80 27.08 -5.36
CA SER A 661 41.39 27.47 -5.33
C SER A 661 41.01 28.23 -6.60
N VAL A 662 39.71 28.33 -6.89
CA VAL A 662 39.20 29.06 -8.07
C VAL A 662 39.60 30.54 -8.02
N GLU A 663 39.59 31.16 -6.84
CA GLU A 663 40.00 32.56 -6.64
C GLU A 663 41.51 32.73 -6.93
N THR A 664 42.32 31.74 -6.54
CA THR A 664 43.77 31.73 -6.81
C THR A 664 44.07 31.60 -8.30
N VAL A 665 43.28 30.79 -9.02
CA VAL A 665 43.40 30.62 -10.48
C VAL A 665 42.95 31.90 -11.21
N ALA A 666 41.87 32.54 -10.75
CA ALA A 666 41.39 33.81 -11.28
C ALA A 666 42.40 34.96 -11.08
N ALA A 667 43.07 35.00 -9.92
CA ALA A 667 44.06 36.04 -9.60
C ALA A 667 45.37 35.94 -10.41
N ARG A 668 45.64 34.81 -11.09
CA ARG A 668 46.86 34.61 -11.91
C ARG A 668 46.82 35.27 -13.29
N HIS A 669 46.01 36.32 -13.46
CA HIS A 669 45.92 37.10 -14.70
C HIS A 669 47.24 37.85 -15.00
N LYS A 670 48.19 37.14 -15.62
CA LYS A 670 49.13 37.69 -16.59
C LYS A 670 48.81 37.00 -17.91
N THR A 671 48.55 37.77 -18.95
CA THR A 671 48.35 37.32 -20.32
C THR A 671 49.50 36.41 -20.73
N TRP A 672 49.29 35.09 -20.69
CA TRP A 672 50.23 34.15 -21.28
C TRP A 672 50.04 34.22 -22.80
N THR A 673 50.90 35.00 -23.46
CA THR A 673 51.07 34.89 -24.91
C THR A 673 51.72 33.54 -25.21
N PRO A 674 51.15 32.71 -26.10
CA PRO A 674 51.75 31.44 -26.47
C PRO A 674 53.15 31.70 -27.04
N VAL A 675 54.18 31.09 -26.44
CA VAL A 675 55.54 31.12 -26.98
C VAL A 675 55.56 30.15 -28.16
N THR A 676 55.50 30.67 -29.38
CA THR A 676 55.84 29.90 -30.58
C THR A 676 57.35 29.69 -30.57
N VAL A 677 57.79 28.45 -30.34
CA VAL A 677 59.18 28.05 -30.60
C VAL A 677 59.32 27.94 -32.11
N SER A 678 60.09 28.85 -32.70
CA SER A 678 60.44 28.89 -34.13
C SER A 678 61.32 27.72 -34.54
#